data_AF-A0A928XWS9-F1
#
_entry.id   AF-A0A928XWS9-F1
#
_cell.length_a   1.000
_cell.length_b   1.000
_cell.length_c   1.000
_cell.angle_alpha   90.00
_cell.angle_beta   90.00
_cell.angle_gamma   90.00
#
_symmetry.space_group_name_H-M   'P 1'
#
loop_
_entity.id
_entity.type
_entity.pdbx_description
1 polymer ?
#
loop_
_entity_poly.entity_id
_entity_poly.type
_entity_poly.pdbx_seq_one_letter_code
_entity_poly.pdbx_strand_id
1 'polypeptide(L)'
;MNSPPVVSDPGSPKTPAHLLVAVDFTRELGTVLRTAAALAGRIGSQMTLLHVLEPVSDDPNITLHWGDFPQERREHARQRLEALAGENGVEGALLVLAEGRAFEEIVRHAQERGCDLVVMGRTGEERGFIHEALGSTVEKVARHARCPVFIVGEEQKPGPQEPRRILISTDFSEDSCAAFPWAELIARHYGAKLLLANVQEPMGLPGTVEYRRFGEQIDALREEADERLETFRQEHLPVDLTVETRVVEGTPDHALCRLARREQVDLIVISTHGAQGWRRAWLGGTAEGVLREVPCSVLVVPPAQRTEAPEDDADAARLAPRQSAQEKKAGIDLSAPVSSLMRADFPAVAHHASIGEALAHIRQVGVGERLVYFYVTGPEGRLMGVIPTRRLLTAPLEDKVDAHMIQNVTVLRPEESLLEASEVFAKRKFLALPVIDDNGRLVGVVDVGLLSDKIFDLAEREQLEDLFETIGFNVAQVKEASPVKAFRFRFPWLLATITSGTLCAVLTSTFELTLAKSIVLAFFMTLILGLGESVSIQSMTVAIQALRSTKPTLRWYLGALRREALTALLLGAGCGLIVALIVWLWRGEGLVAASIGGSIALALLTACVTGLSVPALLHALRLDPKIAAGPITLALTDIFTLLFYFGLAWWLL
;
A
#
# COMPACT_ATOMS: atom_id res chain seq x y z
N MET A 1 41.66 18.55 39.45
CA MET A 1 41.78 18.56 37.98
C MET A 1 40.51 17.92 37.44
N ASN A 2 39.50 18.74 37.13
CA ASN A 2 38.26 18.27 36.51
C ASN A 2 38.50 18.13 35.02
N SER A 3 38.39 16.91 34.51
CA SER A 3 38.26 16.66 33.07
C SER A 3 37.03 17.40 32.53
N PRO A 4 37.09 17.98 31.32
CA PRO A 4 35.94 18.66 30.74
C PRO A 4 34.84 17.65 30.38
N PRO A 5 33.57 18.07 30.32
CA PRO A 5 32.47 17.21 29.92
C PRO A 5 32.66 16.81 28.46
N VAL A 6 32.51 15.51 28.18
CA VAL A 6 32.49 14.97 26.83
C VAL A 6 31.29 15.58 26.12
N VAL A 7 31.56 16.37 25.07
CA VAL A 7 30.55 16.85 24.13
C VAL A 7 30.00 15.62 23.41
N SER A 8 28.72 15.32 23.62
CA SER A 8 28.01 14.22 22.95
C SER A 8 27.94 14.49 21.45
N ASP A 9 28.49 13.57 20.67
CA ASP A 9 28.44 13.53 19.20
C ASP A 9 26.98 13.45 18.71
N PRO A 10 26.52 14.34 17.80
CA PRO A 10 25.13 14.35 17.29
C PRO A 10 24.73 13.12 16.45
N GLY A 11 25.61 12.13 16.26
CA GLY A 11 25.35 10.90 15.50
C GLY A 11 25.16 9.60 16.30
N SER A 12 25.38 9.59 17.63
CA SER A 12 25.18 8.36 18.41
C SER A 12 23.69 8.14 18.73
N PRO A 13 23.11 6.94 18.52
CA PRO A 13 21.73 6.67 18.89
C PRO A 13 21.54 6.94 20.38
N LYS A 14 20.58 7.81 20.71
CA LYS A 14 20.10 7.91 22.09
C LYS A 14 19.56 6.54 22.48
N THR A 15 20.08 5.99 23.57
CA THR A 15 19.52 4.75 24.16
C THR A 15 18.03 4.97 24.40
N PRO A 16 17.14 4.06 23.96
CA PRO A 16 15.71 4.18 24.20
C PRO A 16 15.47 4.35 25.68
N ALA A 17 14.75 5.39 26.09
CA ALA A 17 14.39 5.60 27.48
C ALA A 17 13.11 4.85 27.83
N HIS A 18 12.20 4.69 26.86
CA HIS A 18 10.86 4.15 27.12
C HIS A 18 10.35 3.21 26.02
N LEU A 19 10.01 1.98 26.41
CA LEU A 19 9.39 0.96 25.56
C LEU A 19 7.88 0.86 25.84
N LEU A 20 7.07 0.81 24.79
CA LEU A 20 5.65 0.47 24.85
C LEU A 20 5.44 -0.95 24.33
N VAL A 21 4.95 -1.87 25.16
CA VAL A 21 4.58 -3.22 24.74
C VAL A 21 3.07 -3.31 24.55
N ALA A 22 2.64 -3.60 23.32
CA ALA A 22 1.24 -3.84 23.03
C ALA A 22 0.84 -5.25 23.48
N VAL A 23 -0.18 -5.34 24.33
CA VAL A 23 -0.68 -6.56 24.97
C VAL A 23 -2.02 -6.93 24.35
N ASP A 24 -2.07 -8.12 23.75
CA ASP A 24 -3.24 -8.67 23.04
C ASP A 24 -3.76 -9.98 23.65
N PHE A 25 -3.21 -10.39 24.81
CA PHE A 25 -3.49 -11.65 25.51
C PHE A 25 -3.40 -12.93 24.67
N THR A 26 -2.65 -12.89 23.56
CA THR A 26 -2.38 -14.07 22.74
C THR A 26 -1.45 -15.05 23.43
N ARG A 27 -1.34 -16.27 22.88
CA ARG A 27 -0.41 -17.30 23.38
C ARG A 27 1.05 -16.91 23.21
N GLU A 28 1.36 -16.10 22.19
CA GLU A 28 2.71 -15.67 21.84
C GLU A 28 3.22 -14.52 22.74
N LEU A 29 2.31 -13.88 23.48
CA LEU A 29 2.58 -12.71 24.30
C LEU A 29 3.64 -12.93 25.38
N GLY A 30 3.73 -14.14 25.94
CA GLY A 30 4.79 -14.45 26.92
C GLY A 30 6.19 -14.26 26.34
N THR A 31 6.40 -14.62 25.07
CA THR A 31 7.68 -14.45 24.38
C THR A 31 7.92 -13.00 24.00
N VAL A 32 6.87 -12.26 23.61
CA VAL A 32 6.93 -10.81 23.39
C VAL A 32 7.39 -10.10 24.67
N LEU A 33 6.75 -10.38 25.81
CA LEU A 33 7.06 -9.76 27.09
C LEU A 33 8.47 -10.09 27.58
N ARG A 34 8.88 -11.36 27.53
CA ARG A 34 10.25 -11.75 27.91
C ARG A 34 11.30 -11.10 27.02
N THR A 35 11.04 -11.00 25.71
CA THR A 35 11.95 -10.35 24.76
C THR A 35 12.03 -8.84 25.02
N ALA A 36 10.89 -8.18 25.24
CA ALA A 36 10.84 -6.76 25.61
C ALA A 36 11.55 -6.49 26.94
N ALA A 37 11.35 -7.34 27.95
CA ALA A 37 11.98 -7.22 29.26
C ALA A 37 13.49 -7.44 29.19
N ALA A 38 13.95 -8.44 28.43
CA ALA A 38 15.36 -8.71 28.22
C ALA A 38 16.05 -7.53 27.52
N LEU A 39 15.40 -6.95 26.50
CA LEU A 39 15.90 -5.74 25.84
C LEU A 39 15.94 -4.56 26.83
N ALA A 40 14.82 -4.23 27.47
CA ALA A 40 14.68 -3.13 28.42
C ALA A 40 15.72 -3.20 29.55
N GLY A 41 15.93 -4.39 30.13
CA GLY A 41 16.89 -4.61 31.21
C GLY A 41 18.35 -4.41 30.78
N ARG A 42 18.69 -4.74 29.53
CA ARG A 42 20.04 -4.53 28.98
C ARG A 42 20.32 -3.06 28.69
N ILE A 43 19.34 -2.34 28.14
CA ILE A 43 19.50 -0.93 27.73
C ILE A 43 19.12 0.07 28.83
N GLY A 44 18.52 -0.40 29.94
CA GLY A 44 18.08 0.44 31.06
C GLY A 44 16.80 1.25 30.78
N SER A 45 15.93 0.77 29.90
CA SER A 45 14.67 1.46 29.58
C SER A 45 13.56 1.16 30.58
N GLN A 46 12.66 2.14 30.73
CA GLN A 46 11.34 1.91 31.33
C GLN A 46 10.42 1.19 30.35
N MET A 47 9.42 0.48 30.88
CA MET A 47 8.48 -0.28 30.08
C MET A 47 7.03 0.08 30.46
N THR A 48 6.18 0.25 29.45
CA THR A 48 4.72 0.35 29.60
C THR A 48 4.07 -0.85 28.94
N LEU A 49 3.16 -1.53 29.65
CA LEU A 49 2.29 -2.54 29.06
C LEU A 49 0.94 -1.89 28.73
N LEU A 50 0.58 -1.88 27.45
CA LEU A 50 -0.68 -1.30 26.98
C LEU A 50 -1.59 -2.40 26.45
N HIS A 51 -2.75 -2.56 27.07
CA HIS A 51 -3.84 -3.34 26.51
C HIS A 51 -4.98 -2.42 26.04
N VAL A 52 -5.48 -2.66 24.83
CA VAL A 52 -6.59 -1.88 24.25
C VAL A 52 -7.85 -2.73 24.25
N LEU A 53 -8.86 -2.25 24.97
CA LEU A 53 -10.20 -2.81 24.97
C LEU A 53 -10.93 -2.38 23.69
N GLU A 54 -11.09 -3.31 22.76
CA GLU A 54 -11.93 -3.12 21.59
C GLU A 54 -13.40 -3.45 21.95
N PRO A 55 -14.39 -2.70 21.43
CA PRO A 55 -15.79 -2.96 21.67
C PRO A 55 -16.16 -4.30 21.01
N VAL A 56 -16.21 -5.35 21.82
CA VAL A 56 -16.77 -6.64 21.43
C VAL A 56 -18.17 -6.69 22.02
N SER A 57 -19.18 -6.73 21.15
CA SER A 57 -20.54 -7.05 21.54
C SER A 57 -20.71 -8.57 21.48
N ASP A 58 -21.10 -9.19 22.59
CA ASP A 58 -21.53 -10.59 22.61
C ASP A 58 -22.95 -10.76 22.03
N ASP A 59 -23.67 -9.66 21.82
CA ASP A 59 -25.00 -9.61 21.22
C ASP A 59 -24.94 -9.04 19.78
N PRO A 60 -25.30 -9.82 18.76
CA PRO A 60 -25.28 -9.36 17.37
C PRO A 60 -26.26 -8.23 17.04
N ASN A 61 -27.20 -7.90 17.94
CA ASN A 61 -28.18 -6.81 17.77
C ASN A 61 -27.80 -5.50 18.50
N ILE A 62 -26.76 -5.51 19.33
CA ILE A 62 -26.33 -4.32 20.06
C ILE A 62 -25.21 -3.63 19.28
N THR A 63 -25.49 -2.41 18.80
CA THR A 63 -24.43 -1.50 18.35
C THR A 63 -23.86 -0.85 19.60
N LEU A 64 -22.73 -1.35 20.12
CA LEU A 64 -22.04 -0.67 21.22
C LEU A 64 -21.55 0.69 20.70
N HIS A 65 -22.02 1.76 21.35
CA HIS A 65 -21.41 3.07 21.19
C HIS A 65 -20.01 3.03 21.82
N TRP A 66 -19.01 3.59 21.13
CA TRP A 66 -17.67 3.79 21.69
C TRP A 66 -17.78 4.52 23.04
N GLY A 67 -17.39 3.87 24.14
CA GLY A 67 -17.37 4.46 25.49
C GLY A 67 -18.20 3.75 26.57
N ASP A 68 -19.05 2.78 26.24
CA ASP A 68 -19.85 2.02 27.23
C ASP A 68 -19.24 0.64 27.52
N PHE A 69 -18.04 0.60 28.12
CA PHE A 69 -17.45 -0.66 28.61
C PHE A 69 -17.90 -0.95 30.06
N PRO A 70 -18.57 -2.09 30.33
CA PRO A 70 -18.93 -2.49 31.68
C PRO A 70 -17.72 -2.45 32.61
N GLN A 71 -17.87 -1.90 33.82
CA GLN A 71 -16.78 -1.78 34.80
C GLN A 71 -16.12 -3.15 35.08
N GLU A 72 -16.91 -4.22 35.05
CA GLU A 72 -16.42 -5.61 35.20
C GLU A 72 -15.41 -6.01 34.13
N ARG A 73 -15.61 -5.62 32.87
CA ARG A 73 -14.70 -5.95 31.76
C ARG A 73 -13.36 -5.23 31.90
N ARG A 74 -13.41 -3.96 32.32
CA ARG A 74 -12.20 -3.17 32.63
C ARG A 74 -11.41 -3.80 33.77
N GLU A 75 -12.09 -4.14 34.85
CA GLU A 75 -11.44 -4.74 36.03
C GLU A 75 -10.86 -6.12 35.70
N HIS A 76 -11.57 -6.95 34.94
CA HIS A 76 -11.06 -8.24 34.49
C HIS A 76 -9.81 -8.10 33.59
N ALA A 77 -9.82 -7.16 32.64
CA ALA A 77 -8.65 -6.88 31.81
C ALA A 77 -7.46 -6.36 32.63
N ARG A 78 -7.73 -5.54 33.65
CA ARG A 78 -6.71 -5.01 34.58
C ARG A 78 -6.05 -6.12 35.37
N GLN A 79 -6.85 -7.00 35.96
CA GLN A 79 -6.37 -8.16 36.72
C GLN A 79 -5.55 -9.12 35.84
N ARG A 80 -6.00 -9.35 34.61
CA ARG A 80 -5.28 -10.20 33.65
C ARG A 80 -3.94 -9.57 33.23
N LEU A 81 -3.89 -8.26 33.05
CA LEU A 81 -2.67 -7.53 32.75
C LEU A 81 -1.68 -7.54 33.93
N GLU A 82 -2.17 -7.39 35.17
CA GLU A 82 -1.36 -7.50 36.40
C GLU A 82 -0.80 -8.91 36.59
N ALA A 83 -1.64 -9.94 36.43
CA ALA A 83 -1.22 -11.34 36.53
C ALA A 83 -0.13 -11.67 35.50
N LEU A 84 -0.33 -11.24 34.24
CA LEU A 84 0.63 -11.43 33.17
C LEU A 84 1.97 -10.72 33.45
N ALA A 85 1.92 -9.54 34.05
CA ALA A 85 3.12 -8.81 34.45
C ALA A 85 3.91 -9.57 35.54
N GLY A 86 3.21 -10.13 36.54
CA GLY A 86 3.83 -10.97 37.58
C GLY A 86 4.44 -12.26 37.01
N GLU A 87 3.69 -13.00 36.19
CA GLU A 87 4.12 -14.27 35.59
C GLU A 87 5.39 -14.14 34.73
N ASN A 88 5.62 -12.98 34.13
CA ASN A 88 6.77 -12.72 33.25
C ASN A 88 7.85 -11.85 33.90
N GLY A 89 7.75 -11.56 35.20
CA GLY A 89 8.76 -10.81 35.96
C GLY A 89 8.89 -9.34 35.56
N VAL A 90 7.79 -8.73 35.10
CA VAL A 90 7.74 -7.34 34.61
C VAL A 90 6.82 -6.45 35.45
N GLU A 91 6.72 -6.74 36.75
CA GLU A 91 5.88 -6.01 37.73
C GLU A 91 6.23 -4.51 37.86
N GLY A 92 7.45 -4.12 37.48
CA GLY A 92 7.88 -2.71 37.45
C GLY A 92 7.39 -1.91 36.23
N ALA A 93 6.69 -2.54 35.29
CA ALA A 93 6.16 -1.88 34.11
C ALA A 93 4.89 -1.08 34.42
N LEU A 94 4.74 0.08 33.77
CA LEU A 94 3.52 0.86 33.88
C LEU A 94 2.38 0.15 33.13
N LEU A 95 1.30 -0.18 33.83
CA LEU A 95 0.14 -0.84 33.23
C LEU A 95 -0.86 0.19 32.74
N VAL A 96 -1.25 0.11 31.46
CA VAL A 96 -2.19 1.03 30.82
C VAL A 96 -3.30 0.23 30.15
N LEU A 97 -4.54 0.59 30.48
CA LEU A 97 -5.73 0.14 29.77
C LEU A 97 -6.27 1.30 28.95
N ALA A 98 -6.44 1.07 27.65
CA ALA A 98 -7.05 1.99 26.72
C ALA A 98 -8.34 1.41 26.17
N GLU A 99 -9.21 2.26 25.65
CA GLU A 99 -10.47 1.89 25.02
C GLU A 99 -10.50 2.53 23.64
N GLY A 100 -10.68 1.73 22.59
CA GLY A 100 -10.52 2.24 21.23
C GLY A 100 -10.19 1.15 20.23
N ARG A 101 -9.81 1.54 19.02
CA ARG A 101 -9.23 0.62 18.04
C ARG A 101 -7.78 0.38 18.40
N ALA A 102 -7.35 -0.89 18.43
CA ALA A 102 -6.02 -1.26 18.91
C ALA A 102 -4.90 -0.44 18.25
N PHE A 103 -4.91 -0.31 16.92
CA PHE A 103 -3.84 0.42 16.22
C PHE A 103 -3.82 1.92 16.56
N GLU A 104 -4.99 2.57 16.65
CA GLU A 104 -5.11 4.02 16.91
C GLU A 104 -4.60 4.32 18.32
N GLU A 105 -5.02 3.50 19.28
CA GLU A 105 -4.65 3.65 20.68
C GLU A 105 -3.17 3.32 20.95
N ILE A 106 -2.60 2.32 20.27
CA ILE A 106 -1.17 2.01 20.37
C ILE A 106 -0.34 3.20 19.87
N VAL A 107 -0.65 3.72 18.68
CA VAL A 107 0.09 4.84 18.09
C VAL A 107 -0.07 6.11 18.94
N ARG A 108 -1.29 6.40 19.40
CA ARG A 108 -1.60 7.55 20.25
C ARG A 108 -0.81 7.50 21.57
N HIS A 109 -0.84 6.38 22.28
CA HIS A 109 -0.12 6.25 23.55
C HIS A 109 1.40 6.25 23.39
N ALA A 110 1.93 5.69 22.29
CA ALA A 110 3.36 5.76 22.02
C ALA A 110 3.81 7.22 21.83
N GLN A 111 3.00 8.05 21.16
CA GLN A 111 3.29 9.46 20.94
C GLN A 111 3.11 10.31 22.21
N GLU A 112 1.97 10.19 22.90
CA GLU A 112 1.65 10.99 24.09
C GLU A 112 2.64 10.77 25.24
N ARG A 113 3.17 9.55 25.35
CA ARG A 113 4.13 9.17 26.40
C ARG A 113 5.58 9.36 25.98
N GLY A 114 5.84 9.73 24.72
CA GLY A 114 7.19 9.85 24.20
C GLY A 114 7.95 8.52 24.19
N CYS A 115 7.29 7.43 23.84
CA CYS A 115 7.93 6.11 23.74
C CYS A 115 8.87 6.04 22.53
N ASP A 116 10.07 5.53 22.76
CA ASP A 116 11.14 5.44 21.77
C ASP A 116 11.06 4.15 20.93
N LEU A 117 10.31 3.14 21.40
CA LEU A 117 10.15 1.85 20.73
C LEU A 117 8.79 1.24 21.07
N VAL A 118 8.05 0.78 20.06
CA VAL A 118 6.87 -0.07 20.25
C VAL A 118 7.28 -1.52 20.05
N VAL A 119 6.90 -2.40 20.97
CA VAL A 119 7.13 -3.85 20.88
C VAL A 119 5.78 -4.55 20.78
N MET A 120 5.63 -5.46 19.82
CA MET A 120 4.39 -6.21 19.64
C MET A 120 4.64 -7.61 19.08
N GLY A 121 3.69 -8.51 19.30
CA GLY A 121 3.68 -9.82 18.65
C GLY A 121 3.32 -9.72 17.17
N ARG A 122 3.73 -10.72 16.38
CA ARG A 122 3.42 -10.82 14.95
C ARG A 122 1.92 -11.09 14.69
N THR A 123 1.25 -11.74 15.63
CA THR A 123 -0.18 -12.11 15.57
C THR A 123 -0.97 -11.43 16.70
N GLY A 124 -2.28 -11.27 16.52
CA GLY A 124 -3.21 -10.69 17.51
C GLY A 124 -4.29 -11.70 17.94
N GLU A 125 -5.14 -11.33 18.90
CA GLU A 125 -6.14 -12.21 19.54
C GLU A 125 -7.13 -12.88 18.54
N GLU A 126 -7.29 -12.31 17.34
CA GLU A 126 -8.03 -12.92 16.23
C GLU A 126 -7.15 -13.89 15.43
N ARG A 127 -7.15 -15.17 15.79
CA ARG A 127 -7.17 -16.23 14.77
C ARG A 127 -7.80 -17.55 15.21
N GLY A 128 -9.00 -17.77 14.68
CA GLY A 128 -9.27 -19.03 14.00
C GLY A 128 -9.12 -18.78 12.50
N PHE A 129 -8.31 -19.61 11.84
CA PHE A 129 -8.18 -19.78 10.39
C PHE A 129 -7.09 -18.96 9.63
N ILE A 130 -6.40 -19.70 8.76
CA ILE A 130 -5.17 -19.42 7.96
C ILE A 130 -3.85 -19.35 8.75
N HIS A 131 -2.94 -20.26 8.41
CA HIS A 131 -1.53 -20.19 8.80
C HIS A 131 -0.86 -18.91 8.26
N GLU A 132 0.08 -18.35 9.02
CA GLU A 132 1.16 -17.43 8.61
C GLU A 132 0.90 -15.95 8.28
N ALA A 133 -0.32 -15.40 8.18
CA ALA A 133 -0.46 -13.97 7.87
C ALA A 133 -0.21 -13.02 9.08
N LEU A 134 0.49 -11.90 8.84
CA LEU A 134 0.72 -10.80 9.80
C LEU A 134 -0.59 -10.20 10.33
N GLY A 135 -0.65 -9.79 11.61
CA GLY A 135 -1.82 -9.13 12.18
C GLY A 135 -2.10 -7.76 11.53
N SER A 136 -3.37 -7.45 11.21
CA SER A 136 -3.75 -6.15 10.60
C SER A 136 -3.41 -4.94 11.48
N THR A 137 -3.29 -5.13 12.79
CA THR A 137 -2.83 -4.11 13.74
C THR A 137 -1.34 -3.85 13.61
N VAL A 138 -0.52 -4.89 13.39
CA VAL A 138 0.93 -4.79 13.21
C VAL A 138 1.27 -3.94 12.00
N GLU A 139 0.66 -4.23 10.84
CA GLU A 139 0.90 -3.48 9.61
C GLU A 139 0.53 -1.99 9.78
N LYS A 140 -0.61 -1.72 10.44
CA LYS A 140 -1.06 -0.36 10.72
C LYS A 140 -0.15 0.38 11.71
N VAL A 141 0.30 -0.28 12.77
CA VAL A 141 1.22 0.32 13.75
C VAL A 141 2.58 0.58 13.10
N ALA A 142 3.16 -0.38 12.38
CA ALA A 142 4.43 -0.22 11.64
C ALA A 142 4.37 0.91 10.61
N ARG A 143 3.19 1.17 10.02
CA ARG A 143 2.97 2.25 9.05
C ARG A 143 2.80 3.64 9.68
N HIS A 144 2.21 3.75 10.89
CA HIS A 144 1.82 5.04 11.47
C HIS A 144 2.61 5.44 12.73
N ALA A 145 3.36 4.52 13.34
CA ALA A 145 4.20 4.84 14.49
C ALA A 145 5.33 5.80 14.08
N ARG A 146 5.57 6.82 14.91
CA ARG A 146 6.68 7.79 14.73
C ARG A 146 8.00 7.29 15.29
N CYS A 147 7.96 6.24 16.10
CA CYS A 147 9.12 5.53 16.62
C CYS A 147 9.19 4.13 15.99
N PRO A 148 10.34 3.45 16.07
CA PRO A 148 10.48 2.09 15.57
C PRO A 148 9.49 1.12 16.19
N VAL A 149 9.19 0.08 15.42
CA VAL A 149 8.26 -0.99 15.81
C VAL A 149 9.01 -2.32 15.74
N PHE A 150 9.24 -2.92 16.91
CA PHE A 150 9.85 -4.23 17.07
C PHE A 150 8.78 -5.31 17.10
N ILE A 151 8.72 -6.08 16.02
CA ILE A 151 7.77 -7.16 15.82
C ILE A 151 8.48 -8.45 16.16
N VAL A 152 8.06 -9.06 17.27
CA VAL A 152 8.66 -10.29 17.76
C VAL A 152 8.13 -11.47 16.93
N GLY A 153 9.07 -12.21 16.34
CA GLY A 153 8.80 -13.36 15.48
C GLY A 153 8.24 -14.57 16.22
N GLU A 154 7.84 -15.61 15.49
CA GLU A 154 7.21 -16.80 16.06
C GLU A 154 8.18 -17.62 16.94
N GLU A 155 7.62 -18.26 17.95
CA GLU A 155 8.36 -18.97 19.00
C GLU A 155 9.07 -20.23 18.45
N GLN A 156 10.39 -20.17 18.28
CA GLN A 156 11.21 -21.34 17.93
C GLN A 156 11.82 -22.04 19.17
N LYS A 157 11.99 -21.33 20.30
CA LYS A 157 12.51 -21.85 21.58
C LYS A 157 11.90 -21.12 22.78
N PRO A 158 11.65 -21.79 23.92
CA PRO A 158 11.17 -21.15 25.13
C PRO A 158 12.27 -20.24 25.74
N GLY A 159 11.98 -18.94 25.84
CA GLY A 159 12.90 -17.92 26.39
C GLY A 159 12.77 -16.56 25.68
N PRO A 160 13.52 -15.54 26.11
CA PRO A 160 13.64 -14.29 25.34
C PRO A 160 14.32 -14.55 23.99
N GLN A 161 13.86 -13.89 22.93
CA GLN A 161 14.52 -13.95 21.62
C GLN A 161 15.74 -13.03 21.61
N GLU A 162 16.89 -13.58 21.97
CA GLU A 162 18.17 -12.87 21.93
C GLU A 162 18.82 -13.04 20.54
N PRO A 163 18.89 -11.97 19.71
CA PRO A 163 19.42 -12.09 18.37
C PRO A 163 20.92 -12.33 18.39
N ARG A 164 21.39 -13.35 17.67
CA ARG A 164 22.81 -13.66 17.46
C ARG A 164 23.29 -13.16 16.11
N ARG A 165 22.40 -13.14 15.11
CA ARG A 165 22.67 -12.60 13.79
C ARG A 165 21.57 -11.64 13.36
N ILE A 166 21.98 -10.43 12.98
CA ILE A 166 21.08 -9.34 12.60
C ILE A 166 21.33 -8.97 11.14
N LEU A 167 20.29 -9.02 10.31
CA LEU A 167 20.33 -8.56 8.92
C LEU A 167 19.91 -7.11 8.85
N ILE A 168 20.71 -6.27 8.19
CA ILE A 168 20.37 -4.89 7.86
C ILE A 168 20.34 -4.79 6.34
N SER A 169 19.26 -4.28 5.77
CA SER A 169 19.18 -4.01 4.34
C SER A 169 19.51 -2.55 4.04
N THR A 170 20.26 -2.29 2.96
CA THR A 170 20.49 -0.93 2.45
C THR A 170 20.35 -0.89 0.93
N ASP A 171 19.80 0.21 0.44
CA ASP A 171 19.79 0.62 -0.97
C ASP A 171 20.72 1.83 -1.21
N PHE A 172 21.64 2.09 -0.27
CA PHE A 172 22.54 3.24 -0.22
C PHE A 172 21.86 4.60 -0.02
N SER A 173 20.57 4.65 0.35
CA SER A 173 19.87 5.90 0.67
C SER A 173 20.07 6.33 2.13
N GLU A 174 19.98 7.65 2.37
CA GLU A 174 19.95 8.22 3.72
C GLU A 174 18.83 7.63 4.59
N ASP A 175 17.66 7.34 4.00
CA ASP A 175 16.52 6.75 4.70
C ASP A 175 16.84 5.32 5.16
N SER A 176 17.57 4.54 4.37
CA SER A 176 18.04 3.20 4.78
C SER A 176 19.02 3.24 5.95
N CYS A 177 19.80 4.32 6.08
CA CYS A 177 20.73 4.50 7.19
C CYS A 177 20.02 4.66 8.55
N ALA A 178 18.73 5.01 8.57
CA ALA A 178 17.97 5.12 9.82
C ALA A 178 17.96 3.80 10.62
N ALA A 179 18.07 2.66 9.94
CA ALA A 179 18.13 1.33 10.55
C ALA A 179 19.45 1.06 11.32
N PHE A 180 20.53 1.73 10.97
CA PHE A 180 21.89 1.36 11.38
C PHE A 180 22.14 1.60 12.88
N PRO A 181 21.77 2.77 13.44
CA PRO A 181 21.95 3.01 14.86
C PRO A 181 21.19 2.01 15.75
N TRP A 182 20.02 1.56 15.31
CA TRP A 182 19.22 0.55 16.01
C TRP A 182 19.85 -0.84 15.96
N ALA A 183 20.34 -1.23 14.79
CA ALA A 183 21.03 -2.51 14.62
C ALA A 183 22.34 -2.55 15.41
N GLU A 184 23.12 -1.46 15.42
CA GLU A 184 24.30 -1.31 16.26
C GLU A 184 23.96 -1.46 17.75
N LEU A 185 22.95 -0.73 18.22
CA LEU A 185 22.54 -0.74 19.62
C LEU A 185 22.19 -2.16 20.07
N ILE A 186 21.40 -2.89 19.29
CA ILE A 186 21.01 -4.26 19.60
C ILE A 186 22.22 -5.20 19.51
N ALA A 187 23.06 -5.06 18.47
CA ALA A 187 24.25 -5.88 18.30
C ALA A 187 25.21 -5.76 19.48
N ARG A 188 25.44 -4.55 20.00
CA ARG A 188 26.33 -4.32 21.16
C ARG A 188 25.80 -4.97 22.44
N HIS A 189 24.50 -4.86 22.71
CA HIS A 189 23.92 -5.39 23.94
C HIS A 189 23.80 -6.91 23.95
N TYR A 190 23.67 -7.54 22.78
CA TYR A 190 23.57 -9.00 22.63
C TYR A 190 24.85 -9.68 22.13
N GLY A 191 25.88 -8.91 21.75
CA GLY A 191 27.08 -9.46 21.11
C GLY A 191 26.78 -10.10 19.74
N ALA A 192 25.79 -9.57 19.02
CA ALA A 192 25.32 -10.14 17.77
C ALA A 192 26.24 -9.79 16.59
N LYS A 193 26.31 -10.67 15.59
CA LYS A 193 26.96 -10.40 14.31
C LYS A 193 25.99 -9.66 13.38
N LEU A 194 26.49 -8.65 12.69
CA LEU A 194 25.73 -7.92 11.68
C LEU A 194 25.97 -8.52 10.30
N LEU A 195 24.91 -8.62 9.51
CA LEU A 195 24.93 -8.95 8.09
C LEU A 195 24.34 -7.76 7.35
N LEU A 196 25.18 -6.98 6.67
CA LEU A 196 24.75 -5.87 5.84
C LEU A 196 24.48 -6.39 4.42
N ALA A 197 23.27 -6.20 3.92
CA ALA A 197 22.87 -6.67 2.61
C ALA A 197 22.41 -5.54 1.69
N ASN A 198 22.84 -5.60 0.44
CA ASN A 198 22.28 -4.80 -0.64
C ASN A 198 21.63 -5.73 -1.67
N VAL A 199 20.44 -5.36 -2.15
CA VAL A 199 19.74 -6.12 -3.19
C VAL A 199 19.91 -5.40 -4.53
N GLN A 200 20.45 -6.11 -5.51
CA GLN A 200 20.55 -5.66 -6.90
C GLN A 200 19.39 -6.24 -7.69
N GLU A 201 18.57 -5.36 -8.28
CA GLU A 201 17.51 -5.78 -9.19
C GLU A 201 18.12 -6.17 -10.54
N PRO A 202 17.71 -7.30 -11.15
CA PRO A 202 18.31 -7.76 -12.38
C PRO A 202 18.03 -6.79 -13.54
N MET A 203 19.08 -6.45 -14.30
CA MET A 203 18.91 -5.71 -15.55
C MET A 203 18.28 -6.61 -16.63
N GLY A 204 16.99 -6.40 -16.88
CA GLY A 204 16.24 -7.05 -17.95
C GLY A 204 15.55 -8.36 -17.54
N LEU A 205 14.64 -8.81 -18.41
CA LEU A 205 13.84 -10.02 -18.17
C LEU A 205 14.65 -11.30 -18.44
N PRO A 206 14.49 -12.36 -17.63
CA PRO A 206 15.10 -13.66 -17.89
C PRO A 206 14.76 -14.16 -19.31
N GLY A 207 15.80 -14.45 -20.10
CA GLY A 207 15.65 -15.02 -21.45
C GLY A 207 15.73 -14.04 -22.63
N THR A 208 15.86 -12.73 -22.39
CA THR A 208 16.06 -11.74 -23.47
C THR A 208 17.49 -11.76 -24.03
N VAL A 209 17.65 -11.25 -25.26
CA VAL A 209 18.97 -11.08 -25.89
C VAL A 209 19.85 -10.12 -25.10
N GLU A 210 19.25 -9.11 -24.46
CA GLU A 210 19.92 -8.20 -23.52
C GLU A 210 20.52 -8.98 -22.34
N TYR A 211 19.74 -9.81 -21.64
CA TYR A 211 20.21 -10.64 -20.52
C TYR A 211 21.43 -11.54 -20.88
N ARG A 212 21.46 -12.09 -22.10
CA ARG A 212 22.59 -12.93 -22.58
C ARG A 212 23.83 -12.14 -23.01
N ARG A 213 23.68 -10.88 -23.43
CA ARG A 213 24.80 -10.04 -23.90
C ARG A 213 25.63 -9.46 -22.73
N PHE A 214 25.01 -9.31 -21.57
CA PHE A 214 25.61 -8.71 -20.38
C PHE A 214 26.39 -9.70 -19.49
N GLY A 215 26.55 -10.97 -19.87
CA GLY A 215 27.20 -12.00 -19.04
C GLY A 215 28.57 -11.63 -18.47
N GLU A 216 29.44 -11.00 -19.27
CA GLU A 216 30.76 -10.51 -18.79
C GLU A 216 30.68 -9.16 -18.05
N GLN A 217 29.63 -8.35 -18.29
CA GLN A 217 29.40 -7.10 -17.56
C GLN A 217 28.75 -7.34 -16.18
N ILE A 218 28.05 -8.46 -15.99
CA ILE A 218 27.40 -8.81 -14.71
C ILE A 218 28.43 -9.07 -13.61
N ASP A 219 29.54 -9.76 -13.90
CA ASP A 219 30.57 -10.00 -12.89
C ASP A 219 31.28 -8.70 -12.48
N ALA A 220 31.56 -7.81 -13.43
CA ALA A 220 32.10 -6.47 -13.14
C ALA A 220 31.11 -5.60 -12.33
N LEU A 221 29.81 -5.65 -12.65
CA LEU A 221 28.77 -4.94 -11.89
C LEU A 221 28.60 -5.49 -10.47
N ARG A 222 28.79 -6.81 -10.27
CA ARG A 222 28.78 -7.44 -8.95
C ARG A 222 29.99 -7.02 -8.13
N GLU A 223 31.19 -7.04 -8.71
CA GLU A 223 32.41 -6.56 -8.05
C GLU A 223 32.26 -5.08 -7.65
N GLU A 224 31.73 -4.24 -8.53
CA GLU A 224 31.44 -2.82 -8.22
C GLU A 224 30.42 -2.67 -7.08
N ALA A 225 29.37 -3.49 -7.06
CA ALA A 225 28.37 -3.46 -6.00
C ALA A 225 28.94 -3.93 -4.64
N ASP A 226 29.80 -4.96 -4.64
CA ASP A 226 30.48 -5.46 -3.45
C ASP A 226 31.46 -4.40 -2.90
N GLU A 227 32.27 -3.78 -3.76
CA GLU A 227 33.18 -2.68 -3.38
C GLU A 227 32.43 -1.48 -2.81
N ARG A 228 31.31 -1.11 -3.44
CA ARG A 228 30.44 -0.03 -2.96
C ARG A 228 29.84 -0.37 -1.61
N LEU A 229 29.40 -1.61 -1.39
CA LEU A 229 28.83 -2.05 -0.11
C LEU A 229 29.87 -2.07 1.01
N GLU A 230 31.11 -2.49 0.73
CA GLU A 230 32.21 -2.42 1.70
C GLU A 230 32.59 -0.97 2.04
N THR A 231 32.62 -0.09 1.04
CA THR A 231 32.86 1.34 1.27
C THR A 231 31.77 1.93 2.15
N PHE A 232 30.50 1.67 1.81
CA PHE A 232 29.35 2.12 2.59
C PHE A 232 29.35 1.58 4.02
N ARG A 233 29.74 0.32 4.21
CA ARG A 233 29.92 -0.28 5.53
C ARG A 233 30.96 0.50 6.35
N GLN A 234 32.10 0.84 5.77
CA GLN A 234 33.17 1.58 6.46
C GLN A 234 32.76 3.01 6.84
N GLU A 235 31.88 3.63 6.05
CA GLU A 235 31.36 4.97 6.30
C GLU A 235 30.31 5.02 7.42
N HIS A 236 29.45 4.00 7.50
CA HIS A 236 28.26 4.04 8.36
C HIS A 236 28.27 3.10 9.57
N LEU A 237 29.13 2.09 9.62
CA LEU A 237 29.18 1.13 10.72
C LEU A 237 30.53 1.16 11.44
N PRO A 238 30.53 1.14 12.80
CA PRO A 238 31.76 1.10 13.58
C PRO A 238 32.65 -0.10 13.30
N VAL A 239 33.97 0.12 13.33
CA VAL A 239 35.00 -0.90 13.05
C VAL A 239 35.03 -2.02 14.10
N ASP A 240 34.55 -1.77 15.31
CA ASP A 240 34.55 -2.74 16.41
C ASP A 240 33.40 -3.76 16.34
N LEU A 241 32.44 -3.57 15.43
CA LEU A 241 31.37 -4.54 15.18
C LEU A 241 31.81 -5.60 14.17
N THR A 242 31.41 -6.85 14.43
CA THR A 242 31.57 -7.93 13.44
C THR A 242 30.47 -7.81 12.39
N VAL A 243 30.82 -7.23 11.24
CA VAL A 243 29.90 -7.00 10.11
C VAL A 243 30.36 -7.81 8.90
N GLU A 244 29.48 -8.66 8.38
CA GLU A 244 29.62 -9.34 7.09
C GLU A 244 28.78 -8.59 6.04
N THR A 245 29.26 -8.48 4.80
CA THR A 245 28.52 -7.86 3.69
C THR A 245 28.04 -8.92 2.69
N ARG A 246 26.87 -8.69 2.09
CA ARG A 246 26.33 -9.52 1.01
C ARG A 246 25.56 -8.70 -0.01
N VAL A 247 26.04 -8.68 -1.25
CA VAL A 247 25.21 -8.31 -2.39
C VAL A 247 24.39 -9.53 -2.84
N VAL A 248 23.09 -9.36 -3.02
CA VAL A 248 22.17 -10.42 -3.48
C VAL A 248 21.33 -9.92 -4.65
N GLU A 249 20.96 -10.83 -5.55
CA GLU A 249 20.12 -10.50 -6.71
C GLU A 249 18.65 -10.87 -6.50
N GLY A 250 17.75 -10.04 -7.02
CA GLY A 250 16.32 -10.31 -7.11
C GLY A 250 15.45 -9.13 -6.69
N THR A 251 14.16 -9.38 -6.46
CA THR A 251 13.29 -8.38 -5.84
C THR A 251 13.69 -8.20 -4.36
N PRO A 252 13.76 -6.97 -3.83
CA PRO A 252 14.27 -6.70 -2.49
C PRO A 252 13.67 -7.56 -1.37
N ASP A 253 12.35 -7.67 -1.34
CA ASP A 253 11.60 -8.47 -0.37
C ASP A 253 12.01 -9.96 -0.41
N HIS A 254 11.80 -10.63 -1.54
CA HIS A 254 12.09 -12.05 -1.68
C HIS A 254 13.59 -12.35 -1.49
N ALA A 255 14.48 -11.47 -1.95
CA ALA A 255 15.92 -11.65 -1.81
C ALA A 255 16.35 -11.59 -0.35
N LEU A 256 15.84 -10.62 0.42
CA LEU A 256 16.10 -10.49 1.86
C LEU A 256 15.50 -11.67 2.62
N CYS A 257 14.27 -12.11 2.30
CA CYS A 257 13.65 -13.28 2.90
C CYS A 257 14.47 -14.56 2.68
N ARG A 258 14.93 -14.79 1.44
CA ARG A 258 15.81 -15.93 1.11
C ARG A 258 17.14 -15.85 1.85
N LEU A 259 17.75 -14.66 1.89
CA LEU A 259 19.01 -14.45 2.60
C LEU A 259 18.84 -14.71 4.09
N ALA A 260 17.79 -14.19 4.71
CA ALA A 260 17.49 -14.40 6.13
C ALA A 260 17.35 -15.89 6.48
N ARG A 261 16.65 -16.67 5.66
CA ARG A 261 16.50 -18.13 5.84
C ARG A 261 17.84 -18.87 5.67
N ARG A 262 18.60 -18.53 4.62
CA ARG A 262 19.90 -19.16 4.32
C ARG A 262 20.91 -18.90 5.41
N GLU A 263 20.96 -17.67 5.89
CA GLU A 263 21.94 -17.18 6.84
C GLU A 263 21.47 -17.33 8.30
N GLN A 264 20.29 -17.93 8.52
CA GLN A 264 19.70 -18.16 9.85
C GLN A 264 19.67 -16.88 10.69
N VAL A 265 19.13 -15.81 10.10
CA VAL A 265 19.01 -14.50 10.73
C VAL A 265 17.92 -14.56 11.82
N ASP A 266 18.22 -14.00 12.99
CA ASP A 266 17.29 -13.94 14.12
C ASP A 266 16.46 -12.66 14.13
N LEU A 267 17.04 -11.56 13.61
CA LEU A 267 16.43 -10.24 13.54
C LEU A 267 16.74 -9.56 12.20
N ILE A 268 15.72 -9.06 11.52
CA ILE A 268 15.88 -8.17 10.37
C ILE A 268 15.60 -6.74 10.82
N VAL A 269 16.50 -5.80 10.55
CA VAL A 269 16.30 -4.37 10.77
C VAL A 269 16.16 -3.68 9.43
N ILE A 270 15.01 -3.05 9.20
CA ILE A 270 14.65 -2.44 7.91
C ILE A 270 14.00 -1.08 8.12
N SER A 271 14.32 -0.11 7.25
CA SER A 271 13.65 1.18 7.23
C SER A 271 12.27 1.09 6.56
N THR A 272 11.31 1.94 6.95
CA THR A 272 10.00 2.00 6.28
C THR A 272 10.07 2.62 4.87
N HIS A 273 11.16 3.33 4.56
CA HIS A 273 11.41 4.04 3.30
C HIS A 273 12.85 3.80 2.82
N GLY A 274 13.07 3.94 1.51
CA GLY A 274 14.38 3.87 0.85
C GLY A 274 14.49 4.94 -0.24
N ALA A 275 15.44 4.79 -1.17
CA ALA A 275 15.80 5.75 -2.22
C ALA A 275 14.61 6.24 -3.08
N GLN A 276 13.53 5.46 -3.15
CA GLN A 276 12.34 5.80 -3.93
C GLN A 276 11.36 6.74 -3.21
N GLY A 277 11.54 7.02 -1.91
CA GLY A 277 11.01 8.20 -1.19
C GLY A 277 9.53 8.54 -1.40
N TRP A 278 8.59 7.69 -0.94
CA TRP A 278 7.14 7.99 -0.98
C TRP A 278 6.64 8.60 0.34
N ARG A 279 5.43 9.19 0.32
CA ARG A 279 4.85 9.94 1.45
C ARG A 279 4.72 9.09 2.73
N ARG A 280 4.82 9.75 3.89
CA ARG A 280 4.68 9.23 5.30
C ARG A 280 3.49 8.29 5.61
N ALA A 281 2.60 8.02 4.66
CA ALA A 281 1.38 7.25 4.84
C ALA A 281 1.47 5.78 4.36
N TRP A 282 2.62 5.32 3.84
CA TRP A 282 2.77 3.96 3.31
C TRP A 282 4.00 3.27 3.90
N LEU A 283 3.89 1.96 4.12
CA LEU A 283 5.04 1.11 4.43
C LEU A 283 5.70 0.77 3.09
N GLY A 284 7.02 0.95 2.95
CA GLY A 284 7.72 0.60 1.71
C GLY A 284 7.49 -0.87 1.33
N GLY A 285 7.33 -1.14 0.03
CA GLY A 285 6.97 -2.48 -0.46
C GLY A 285 7.92 -3.59 0.02
N THR A 286 9.22 -3.28 0.15
CA THR A 286 10.22 -4.20 0.72
C THR A 286 9.93 -4.55 2.18
N ALA A 287 9.67 -3.54 3.03
CA ALA A 287 9.38 -3.77 4.44
C ALA A 287 8.06 -4.54 4.62
N GLU A 288 7.04 -4.23 3.82
CA GLU A 288 5.77 -4.97 3.82
C GLU A 288 5.96 -6.44 3.42
N GLY A 289 6.71 -6.70 2.34
CA GLY A 289 7.02 -8.07 1.89
C GLY A 289 7.79 -8.87 2.93
N VAL A 290 8.84 -8.28 3.52
CA VAL A 290 9.63 -8.92 4.59
C VAL A 290 8.75 -9.28 5.79
N LEU A 291 7.92 -8.35 6.27
CA LEU A 291 7.04 -8.61 7.42
C LEU A 291 6.04 -9.75 7.18
N ARG A 292 5.63 -9.98 5.94
CA ARG A 292 4.68 -11.03 5.57
C ARG A 292 5.34 -12.40 5.47
N GLU A 293 6.60 -12.48 5.07
CA GLU A 293 7.24 -13.74 4.66
C GLU A 293 8.24 -14.34 5.64
N VAL A 294 8.84 -13.55 6.54
CA VAL A 294 9.85 -14.07 7.48
C VAL A 294 9.25 -14.44 8.85
N PRO A 295 9.62 -15.61 9.41
CA PRO A 295 9.18 -16.01 10.74
C PRO A 295 10.03 -15.41 11.88
N CYS A 296 11.22 -14.89 11.57
CA CYS A 296 12.10 -14.25 12.55
C CYS A 296 11.60 -12.87 12.97
N SER A 297 12.20 -12.30 14.01
CA SER A 297 11.82 -10.96 14.46
C SER A 297 12.19 -9.89 13.42
N VAL A 298 11.41 -8.81 13.36
CA VAL A 298 11.64 -7.68 12.45
C VAL A 298 11.53 -6.37 13.22
N LEU A 299 12.56 -5.52 13.10
CA LEU A 299 12.54 -4.15 13.59
C LEU A 299 12.35 -3.20 12.42
N VAL A 300 11.20 -2.54 12.41
CA VAL A 300 10.83 -1.57 11.38
C VAL A 300 11.14 -0.17 11.89
N VAL A 301 11.99 0.56 11.17
CA VAL A 301 12.51 1.88 11.58
C VAL A 301 11.95 2.98 10.68
N PRO A 302 11.21 3.97 11.20
CA PRO A 302 10.76 5.12 10.41
C PRO A 302 11.96 5.97 9.95
N PRO A 303 11.85 6.71 8.83
CA PRO A 303 12.92 7.58 8.36
C PRO A 303 13.27 8.65 9.40
N ALA A 304 14.54 9.08 9.41
CA ALA A 304 15.00 10.12 10.32
C ALA A 304 14.15 11.39 10.15
N GLN A 305 13.63 11.93 11.26
CA GLN A 305 12.77 13.11 11.23
C GLN A 305 13.52 14.32 10.66
N ARG A 306 13.22 14.73 9.41
CA ARG A 306 13.45 16.11 8.99
C ARG A 306 12.56 17.02 9.83
N THR A 307 13.18 17.94 10.56
CA THR A 307 12.49 18.97 11.34
C THR A 307 11.76 19.92 10.39
N GLU A 308 10.51 19.61 10.06
CA GLU A 308 9.59 20.53 9.36
C GLU A 308 8.22 20.53 10.06
N ALA A 309 7.59 21.71 10.03
CA ALA A 309 6.47 22.16 10.85
C ALA A 309 5.17 21.34 10.72
N PRO A 310 4.23 21.44 11.70
CA PRO A 310 3.01 20.64 11.71
C PRO A 310 2.02 21.10 10.61
N GLU A 311 1.53 20.17 9.80
CA GLU A 311 0.39 20.36 8.89
C GLU A 311 -0.92 19.97 9.59
N ASP A 312 -1.98 20.75 9.35
CA ASP A 312 -3.30 20.67 9.98
C ASP A 312 -4.07 19.37 9.69
N ASP A 313 -4.55 18.72 10.76
CA ASP A 313 -5.47 17.58 10.74
C ASP A 313 -6.90 18.02 10.32
N ALA A 314 -7.33 17.66 9.11
CA ALA A 314 -8.71 17.93 8.64
C ALA A 314 -9.42 16.79 7.88
N ASP A 315 -8.84 15.59 7.75
CA ASP A 315 -9.37 14.54 6.84
C ASP A 315 -9.88 13.25 7.51
N ALA A 316 -10.15 13.24 8.82
CA ALA A 316 -10.62 12.04 9.53
C ALA A 316 -12.15 11.76 9.41
N ALA A 317 -12.92 12.54 8.65
CA ALA A 317 -14.38 12.42 8.61
C ALA A 317 -14.94 12.35 7.19
N ARG A 318 -14.89 11.17 6.55
CA ARG A 318 -15.73 10.82 5.37
C ARG A 318 -15.59 9.35 4.98
N LEU A 319 -16.27 8.46 5.70
CA LEU A 319 -16.49 7.06 5.30
C LEU A 319 -17.97 6.70 5.44
N ALA A 320 -18.69 6.71 4.32
CA ALA A 320 -19.98 6.04 4.09
C ALA A 320 -20.19 5.84 2.56
N PRO A 321 -20.90 4.79 2.12
CA PRO A 321 -20.55 4.07 0.89
C PRO A 321 -21.26 4.59 -0.37
N ARG A 322 -20.53 4.57 -1.50
CA ARG A 322 -20.98 4.93 -2.85
C ARG A 322 -21.01 3.68 -3.73
N GLN A 323 -22.04 2.87 -3.57
CA GLN A 323 -22.36 1.77 -4.47
C GLN A 323 -23.18 2.31 -5.66
N SER A 324 -22.88 1.93 -6.90
CA SER A 324 -23.78 1.91 -8.10
C SER A 324 -23.10 2.12 -9.47
N ALA A 325 -21.78 2.20 -9.60
CA ALA A 325 -21.15 2.37 -10.92
C ALA A 325 -20.01 1.40 -11.27
N GLN A 326 -19.45 0.70 -10.27
CA GLN A 326 -18.36 -0.27 -10.47
C GLN A 326 -18.85 -1.68 -10.86
N GLU A 327 -20.16 -1.93 -10.79
CA GLU A 327 -20.76 -3.27 -10.85
C GLU A 327 -20.79 -3.94 -12.24
N LYS A 328 -20.36 -3.26 -13.32
CA LYS A 328 -20.59 -3.75 -14.70
C LYS A 328 -19.37 -4.09 -15.56
N LYS A 329 -18.13 -3.97 -15.06
CA LYS A 329 -16.92 -4.22 -15.88
C LYS A 329 -16.10 -5.46 -15.51
N ALA A 330 -16.39 -6.09 -14.37
CA ALA A 330 -15.98 -7.46 -14.11
C ALA A 330 -17.06 -8.39 -14.67
N GLY A 331 -16.73 -9.52 -15.30
CA GLY A 331 -17.70 -10.54 -15.72
C GLY A 331 -18.43 -11.23 -14.56
N ILE A 332 -18.55 -10.56 -13.41
CA ILE A 332 -19.31 -10.93 -12.24
C ILE A 332 -20.22 -9.74 -11.96
N ASP A 333 -21.50 -9.93 -12.19
CA ASP A 333 -22.50 -9.00 -11.72
C ASP A 333 -22.49 -9.08 -10.19
N LEU A 334 -21.95 -8.07 -9.50
CA LEU A 334 -21.93 -8.02 -8.04
C LEU A 334 -23.36 -7.89 -7.45
N SER A 335 -24.32 -7.49 -8.28
CA SER A 335 -25.75 -7.56 -7.95
C SER A 335 -26.36 -8.95 -8.21
N ALA A 336 -25.59 -9.89 -8.79
CA ALA A 336 -26.04 -11.27 -8.92
C ALA A 336 -26.26 -11.90 -7.54
N PRO A 337 -27.23 -12.83 -7.46
CA PRO A 337 -27.54 -13.49 -6.21
C PRO A 337 -26.40 -14.43 -5.79
N VAL A 338 -26.20 -14.58 -4.48
CA VAL A 338 -25.24 -15.49 -3.84
C VAL A 338 -25.38 -16.92 -4.36
N SER A 339 -26.60 -17.34 -4.70
CA SER A 339 -26.87 -18.62 -5.34
C SER A 339 -26.08 -18.91 -6.62
N SER A 340 -25.56 -17.89 -7.31
CA SER A 340 -24.74 -18.04 -8.52
C SER A 340 -23.32 -18.56 -8.25
N LEU A 341 -22.79 -18.35 -7.03
CA LEU A 341 -21.44 -18.75 -6.63
C LEU A 341 -21.43 -19.72 -5.43
N MET A 342 -22.59 -20.01 -4.84
CA MET A 342 -22.69 -20.97 -3.75
C MET A 342 -22.41 -22.39 -4.23
N ARG A 343 -21.81 -23.18 -3.35
CA ARG A 343 -21.54 -24.60 -3.57
C ARG A 343 -22.37 -25.47 -2.62
N ALA A 344 -22.85 -26.61 -3.11
CA ALA A 344 -23.64 -27.56 -2.32
C ALA A 344 -22.78 -28.66 -1.67
N ASP A 345 -21.49 -28.73 -1.99
CA ASP A 345 -20.55 -29.71 -1.45
C ASP A 345 -19.82 -29.15 -0.22
N PHE A 346 -20.43 -29.35 0.94
CA PHE A 346 -19.89 -28.94 2.23
C PHE A 346 -20.03 -30.07 3.28
N PRO A 347 -19.06 -30.23 4.19
CA PRO A 347 -19.15 -31.22 5.25
C PRO A 347 -20.09 -30.74 6.36
N ALA A 348 -21.27 -31.35 6.44
CA ALA A 348 -22.24 -31.12 7.52
C ALA A 348 -22.18 -32.23 8.57
N VAL A 349 -22.42 -31.87 9.84
CA VAL A 349 -22.39 -32.78 10.99
C VAL A 349 -23.72 -32.75 11.72
N ALA A 350 -24.24 -33.91 12.13
CA ALA A 350 -25.47 -33.98 12.90
C ALA A 350 -25.29 -33.47 14.34
N HIS A 351 -26.22 -32.62 14.82
CA HIS A 351 -26.13 -32.02 16.16
C HIS A 351 -26.07 -33.03 17.33
N HIS A 352 -26.70 -34.20 17.18
CA HIS A 352 -26.76 -35.22 18.22
C HIS A 352 -25.60 -36.22 18.18
N ALA A 353 -24.76 -36.15 17.16
CA ALA A 353 -23.60 -37.01 17.04
C ALA A 353 -22.58 -36.68 18.13
N SER A 354 -21.84 -37.69 18.57
CA SER A 354 -20.63 -37.50 19.36
C SER A 354 -19.51 -36.89 18.50
N ILE A 355 -18.54 -36.23 19.12
CA ILE A 355 -17.35 -35.71 18.45
C ILE A 355 -16.61 -36.84 17.70
N GLY A 356 -16.55 -38.04 18.29
CA GLY A 356 -15.97 -39.22 17.65
C GLY A 356 -16.69 -39.64 16.37
N GLU A 357 -18.03 -39.69 16.40
CA GLU A 357 -18.86 -40.00 15.22
C GLU A 357 -18.73 -38.92 14.14
N ALA A 358 -18.71 -37.65 14.54
CA ALA A 358 -18.52 -36.51 13.64
C ALA A 358 -17.17 -36.58 12.90
N LEU A 359 -16.08 -36.83 13.62
CA LEU A 359 -14.75 -37.00 13.04
C LEU A 359 -14.67 -38.22 12.12
N ALA A 360 -15.31 -39.34 12.49
CA ALA A 360 -15.39 -40.52 11.65
C ALA A 360 -16.15 -40.25 10.34
N HIS A 361 -17.28 -39.53 10.43
CA HIS A 361 -18.07 -39.12 9.27
C HIS A 361 -17.28 -38.21 8.33
N ILE A 362 -16.61 -37.19 8.86
CA ILE A 362 -15.78 -36.26 8.08
C ILE A 362 -14.64 -37.01 7.37
N ARG A 363 -14.01 -37.98 8.04
CA ARG A 363 -12.96 -38.83 7.43
C ARG A 363 -13.48 -39.72 6.30
N GLN A 364 -14.74 -40.17 6.37
CA GLN A 364 -15.36 -40.99 5.33
C GLN A 364 -15.79 -40.17 4.11
N VAL A 365 -16.38 -38.99 4.34
CA VAL A 365 -16.82 -38.08 3.26
C VAL A 365 -15.61 -37.45 2.57
N GLY A 366 -14.52 -37.25 3.31
CA GLY A 366 -13.34 -36.55 2.84
C GLY A 366 -13.54 -35.04 2.84
N VAL A 367 -12.44 -34.32 3.02
CA VAL A 367 -12.43 -32.87 2.97
C VAL A 367 -11.36 -32.51 1.96
N GLY A 368 -11.77 -32.06 0.77
CA GLY A 368 -10.82 -31.74 -0.32
C GLY A 368 -9.86 -30.58 0.05
N GLU A 369 -9.17 -30.02 -0.93
CA GLU A 369 -8.14 -28.97 -0.73
C GLU A 369 -8.66 -27.57 -0.32
N ARG A 370 -9.86 -27.44 0.27
CA ARG A 370 -10.53 -26.14 0.47
C ARG A 370 -10.82 -25.83 1.93
N LEU A 371 -11.00 -24.54 2.24
CA LEU A 371 -11.21 -24.01 3.58
C LEU A 371 -12.45 -24.63 4.22
N VAL A 372 -12.30 -25.17 5.44
CA VAL A 372 -13.30 -26.06 6.04
C VAL A 372 -13.91 -25.43 7.28
N TYR A 373 -15.13 -24.89 7.15
CA TYR A 373 -16.05 -24.80 8.27
C TYR A 373 -16.94 -26.04 8.29
N PHE A 374 -17.17 -26.59 9.49
CA PHE A 374 -18.09 -27.71 9.69
C PHE A 374 -19.41 -27.18 10.21
N TYR A 375 -20.45 -27.26 9.40
CA TYR A 375 -21.78 -26.78 9.78
C TYR A 375 -22.55 -27.87 10.49
N VAL A 376 -23.19 -27.51 11.59
CA VAL A 376 -23.99 -28.43 12.40
C VAL A 376 -25.44 -28.33 11.97
N THR A 377 -26.01 -29.46 11.55
CA THR A 377 -27.38 -29.54 11.05
C THR A 377 -28.30 -30.28 12.02
N GLY A 378 -29.47 -29.71 12.21
CA GLY A 378 -30.58 -30.24 13.00
C GLY A 378 -31.51 -31.16 12.20
N PRO A 379 -32.66 -31.53 12.79
CA PRO A 379 -33.74 -32.21 12.07
C PRO A 379 -34.15 -31.40 10.83
N GLU A 380 -34.48 -32.10 9.73
CA GLU A 380 -34.85 -31.49 8.45
C GLU A 380 -33.80 -30.58 7.79
N GLY A 381 -32.51 -30.71 8.15
CA GLY A 381 -31.42 -29.97 7.50
C GLY A 381 -31.28 -28.52 7.93
N ARG A 382 -31.92 -28.12 9.04
CA ARG A 382 -31.79 -26.76 9.60
C ARG A 382 -30.38 -26.49 10.09
N LEU A 383 -29.83 -25.31 9.79
CA LEU A 383 -28.55 -24.89 10.34
C LEU A 383 -28.71 -24.58 11.84
N MET A 384 -28.02 -25.33 12.69
CA MET A 384 -28.06 -25.19 14.15
C MET A 384 -26.80 -24.49 14.70
N GLY A 385 -25.71 -24.53 13.94
CA GLY A 385 -24.45 -23.95 14.38
C GLY A 385 -23.29 -24.21 13.42
N VAL A 386 -22.12 -23.73 13.80
CA VAL A 386 -20.84 -24.07 13.16
C VAL A 386 -19.88 -24.57 14.24
N ILE A 387 -19.16 -25.65 13.97
CA ILE A 387 -18.12 -26.15 14.88
C ILE A 387 -16.74 -25.82 14.30
N PRO A 388 -15.93 -25.00 14.99
CA PRO A 388 -14.56 -24.73 14.55
C PRO A 388 -13.73 -26.01 14.52
N THR A 389 -12.95 -26.21 13.46
CA THR A 389 -12.08 -27.39 13.28
C THR A 389 -11.23 -27.70 14.51
N ARG A 390 -10.67 -26.66 15.13
CA ARG A 390 -9.88 -26.81 16.35
C ARG A 390 -10.70 -27.43 17.50
N ARG A 391 -11.93 -26.95 17.75
CA ARG A 391 -12.78 -27.49 18.83
C ARG A 391 -13.19 -28.94 18.54
N LEU A 392 -13.53 -29.23 17.29
CA LEU A 392 -13.84 -30.58 16.84
C LEU A 392 -12.65 -31.55 17.04
N LEU A 393 -11.40 -31.08 16.84
CA LEU A 393 -10.20 -31.90 17.01
C LEU A 393 -9.74 -32.03 18.47
N THR A 394 -10.06 -31.07 19.34
CA THR A 394 -9.58 -31.04 20.74
C THR A 394 -10.61 -31.50 21.76
N ALA A 395 -11.88 -31.61 21.40
CA ALA A 395 -12.95 -32.03 22.31
C ALA A 395 -12.88 -33.54 22.60
N PRO A 396 -13.28 -33.98 23.81
CA PRO A 396 -13.45 -35.40 24.14
C PRO A 396 -14.35 -36.11 23.13
N LEU A 397 -13.99 -37.35 22.77
CA LEU A 397 -14.70 -38.08 21.72
C LEU A 397 -16.14 -38.46 22.11
N GLU A 398 -16.42 -38.61 23.42
CA GLU A 398 -17.76 -38.92 23.93
C GLU A 398 -18.69 -37.71 24.02
N ASP A 399 -18.14 -36.49 23.96
CA ASP A 399 -18.94 -35.27 24.03
C ASP A 399 -19.80 -35.12 22.78
N LYS A 400 -20.94 -34.44 22.93
CA LYS A 400 -21.83 -34.15 21.81
C LYS A 400 -21.38 -32.90 21.05
N VAL A 401 -21.65 -32.89 19.75
CA VAL A 401 -21.37 -31.75 18.87
C VAL A 401 -22.13 -30.49 19.31
N ASP A 402 -23.35 -30.64 19.82
CA ASP A 402 -24.18 -29.54 20.32
C ASP A 402 -23.53 -28.73 21.47
N ALA A 403 -22.72 -29.38 22.31
CA ALA A 403 -22.03 -28.74 23.43
C ALA A 403 -20.84 -27.89 22.98
N HIS A 404 -20.28 -28.16 21.81
CA HIS A 404 -19.06 -27.52 21.29
C HIS A 404 -19.30 -26.59 20.10
N MET A 405 -20.51 -26.58 19.54
CA MET A 405 -20.90 -25.73 18.41
C MET A 405 -21.14 -24.28 18.81
N ILE A 406 -20.90 -23.37 17.85
CA ILE A 406 -21.28 -21.96 17.95
C ILE A 406 -22.64 -21.81 17.27
N GLN A 407 -23.66 -21.42 18.04
CA GLN A 407 -25.05 -21.31 17.55
C GLN A 407 -25.30 -20.03 16.75
N ASN A 408 -24.62 -18.93 17.09
CA ASN A 408 -24.73 -17.65 16.38
C ASN A 408 -23.89 -17.66 15.11
N VAL A 409 -24.43 -18.22 14.04
CA VAL A 409 -23.79 -18.27 12.72
C VAL A 409 -24.27 -17.11 11.86
N THR A 410 -23.34 -16.34 11.31
CA THR A 410 -23.70 -15.39 10.23
C THR A 410 -24.03 -16.19 8.98
N VAL A 411 -25.22 -15.96 8.44
CA VAL A 411 -25.78 -16.68 7.30
C VAL A 411 -26.00 -15.72 6.15
N LEU A 412 -25.95 -16.24 4.93
CA LEU A 412 -26.40 -15.54 3.72
C LEU A 412 -27.70 -16.15 3.23
N ARG A 413 -28.48 -15.38 2.48
CA ARG A 413 -29.65 -15.87 1.76
C ARG A 413 -29.32 -16.08 0.28
N PRO A 414 -29.94 -17.07 -0.41
CA PRO A 414 -29.69 -17.34 -1.83
C PRO A 414 -29.88 -16.12 -2.73
N GLU A 415 -30.80 -15.23 -2.36
CA GLU A 415 -31.19 -14.00 -3.06
C GLU A 415 -30.35 -12.76 -2.71
N GLU A 416 -29.53 -12.81 -1.66
CA GLU A 416 -28.63 -11.69 -1.31
C GLU A 416 -27.58 -11.48 -2.40
N SER A 417 -27.13 -10.24 -2.57
CA SER A 417 -26.17 -9.90 -3.60
C SER A 417 -24.76 -10.34 -3.23
N LEU A 418 -23.94 -10.65 -4.24
CA LEU A 418 -22.50 -10.90 -4.04
C LEU A 418 -21.78 -9.68 -3.43
N LEU A 419 -22.27 -8.47 -3.67
CA LEU A 419 -21.80 -7.25 -3.03
C LEU A 419 -22.01 -7.31 -1.50
N GLU A 420 -23.22 -7.62 -1.06
CA GLU A 420 -23.51 -7.79 0.37
C GLU A 420 -22.65 -8.89 0.99
N ALA A 421 -22.52 -10.03 0.32
CA ALA A 421 -21.63 -11.10 0.76
C ALA A 421 -20.16 -10.62 0.87
N SER A 422 -19.66 -9.85 -0.10
CA SER A 422 -18.31 -9.28 -0.09
C SER A 422 -18.09 -8.30 1.07
N GLU A 423 -19.11 -7.52 1.44
CA GLU A 423 -19.05 -6.66 2.61
C GLU A 423 -18.99 -7.47 3.90
N VAL A 424 -19.74 -8.57 4.00
CA VAL A 424 -19.67 -9.47 5.16
C VAL A 424 -18.27 -10.07 5.26
N PHE A 425 -17.67 -10.50 4.15
CA PHE A 425 -16.28 -10.98 4.12
C PHE A 425 -15.27 -9.90 4.54
N ALA A 426 -15.39 -8.68 4.02
CA ALA A 426 -14.49 -7.57 4.34
C ALA A 426 -14.63 -7.09 5.80
N LYS A 427 -15.86 -7.04 6.32
CA LYS A 427 -16.15 -6.57 7.69
C LYS A 427 -15.84 -7.63 8.74
N ARG A 428 -16.15 -8.90 8.48
CA ARG A 428 -16.14 -9.98 9.47
C ARG A 428 -14.98 -10.96 9.31
N LYS A 429 -14.18 -10.84 8.24
CA LYS A 429 -13.00 -11.69 7.93
C LYS A 429 -13.29 -13.19 7.94
N PHE A 430 -14.54 -13.61 7.68
CA PHE A 430 -14.86 -15.02 7.54
C PHE A 430 -14.20 -15.60 6.29
N LEU A 431 -13.90 -16.90 6.30
CA LEU A 431 -13.36 -17.55 5.10
C LEU A 431 -14.44 -18.24 4.28
N ALA A 432 -15.56 -18.59 4.91
CA ALA A 432 -16.72 -19.11 4.23
C ALA A 432 -17.99 -18.79 5.02
N LEU A 433 -19.10 -18.63 4.31
CA LEU A 433 -20.41 -18.31 4.86
C LEU A 433 -21.45 -19.35 4.41
N PRO A 434 -22.26 -19.89 5.34
CA PRO A 434 -23.37 -20.76 4.99
C PRO A 434 -24.51 -19.96 4.36
N VAL A 435 -25.15 -20.56 3.37
CA VAL A 435 -26.33 -20.04 2.69
C VAL A 435 -27.54 -20.84 3.15
N ILE A 436 -28.57 -20.18 3.69
CA ILE A 436 -29.79 -20.83 4.19
C ILE A 436 -31.04 -20.43 3.40
N ASP A 437 -31.99 -21.36 3.22
CA ASP A 437 -33.30 -21.03 2.67
C ASP A 437 -34.21 -20.33 3.69
N ASP A 438 -35.40 -19.89 3.24
CA ASP A 438 -36.41 -19.26 4.10
C ASP A 438 -36.90 -20.15 5.26
N ASN A 439 -36.72 -21.46 5.17
CA ASN A 439 -37.06 -22.43 6.21
C ASN A 439 -35.91 -22.70 7.20
N GLY A 440 -34.79 -21.99 7.04
CA GLY A 440 -33.58 -22.12 7.84
C GLY A 440 -32.71 -23.33 7.49
N ARG A 441 -32.94 -23.96 6.34
CA ARG A 441 -32.17 -25.13 5.88
C ARG A 441 -30.89 -24.69 5.19
N LEU A 442 -29.79 -25.36 5.51
CA LEU A 442 -28.50 -25.10 4.88
C LEU A 442 -28.51 -25.61 3.43
N VAL A 443 -28.45 -24.70 2.46
CA VAL A 443 -28.53 -25.02 1.02
C VAL A 443 -27.19 -24.87 0.29
N GLY A 444 -26.23 -24.14 0.86
CA GLY A 444 -24.93 -23.94 0.23
C GLY A 444 -23.91 -23.24 1.12
N VAL A 445 -22.71 -23.04 0.58
CA VAL A 445 -21.62 -22.29 1.21
C VAL A 445 -20.93 -21.40 0.17
N VAL A 446 -20.51 -20.20 0.56
CA VAL A 446 -19.67 -19.29 -0.25
C VAL A 446 -18.31 -19.15 0.41
N ASP A 447 -17.22 -19.26 -0.34
CA ASP A 447 -15.82 -19.14 0.15
C ASP A 447 -15.20 -17.80 -0.31
N VAL A 448 -14.37 -17.18 0.52
CA VAL A 448 -13.64 -15.95 0.21
C VAL A 448 -12.66 -16.14 -0.96
N GLY A 449 -12.09 -17.33 -1.15
CA GLY A 449 -11.20 -17.64 -2.28
C GLY A 449 -11.89 -17.47 -3.63
N LEU A 450 -13.18 -17.80 -3.72
CA LEU A 450 -14.00 -17.59 -4.93
C LEU A 450 -14.24 -16.10 -5.23
N LEU A 451 -14.20 -15.23 -4.22
CA LEU A 451 -14.22 -13.77 -4.37
C LEU A 451 -12.81 -13.20 -4.65
N SER A 452 -11.78 -13.71 -3.99
CA SER A 452 -10.41 -13.18 -4.01
C SER A 452 -9.72 -13.36 -5.36
N ASP A 453 -9.85 -14.53 -5.99
CA ASP A 453 -9.24 -14.84 -7.31
C ASP A 453 -9.75 -13.92 -8.44
N LYS A 454 -10.84 -13.18 -8.20
CA LYS A 454 -11.48 -12.35 -9.23
C LYS A 454 -11.58 -10.87 -8.88
N ILE A 455 -11.42 -10.46 -7.60
CA ILE A 455 -11.62 -9.06 -7.16
C ILE A 455 -10.28 -8.35 -6.91
N PHE A 456 -9.28 -9.00 -6.30
CA PHE A 456 -8.04 -8.33 -5.91
C PHE A 456 -7.10 -8.04 -7.09
N ASP A 457 -7.08 -8.93 -8.09
CA ASP A 457 -6.29 -8.77 -9.33
C ASP A 457 -6.78 -7.63 -10.23
N LEU A 458 -7.98 -7.07 -9.97
CA LEU A 458 -8.59 -6.03 -10.79
C LEU A 458 -8.16 -4.61 -10.42
N ALA A 459 -7.89 -4.32 -9.14
CA ALA A 459 -7.56 -2.95 -8.71
C ALA A 459 -6.21 -2.47 -9.29
N GLU A 460 -5.23 -3.37 -9.33
CA GLU A 460 -3.90 -3.11 -9.90
C GLU A 460 -3.94 -3.10 -11.43
N ARG A 461 -4.74 -3.99 -12.04
CA ARG A 461 -4.98 -3.99 -13.50
C ARG A 461 -5.76 -2.76 -13.98
N GLU A 462 -6.72 -2.26 -13.21
CA GLU A 462 -7.52 -1.08 -13.54
C GLU A 462 -6.66 0.19 -13.54
N GLN A 463 -5.71 0.32 -12.61
CA GLN A 463 -4.77 1.45 -12.58
C GLN A 463 -3.82 1.46 -13.79
N LEU A 464 -3.31 0.28 -14.18
CA LEU A 464 -2.47 0.13 -15.37
C LEU A 464 -3.30 0.36 -16.65
N GLU A 465 -4.47 -0.27 -16.78
CA GLU A 465 -5.37 -0.08 -17.92
C GLU A 465 -5.80 1.38 -18.10
N ASP A 466 -6.10 2.11 -17.02
CA ASP A 466 -6.45 3.53 -17.05
C ASP A 466 -5.33 4.42 -17.61
N LEU A 467 -4.07 4.13 -17.25
CA LEU A 467 -2.89 4.85 -17.74
C LEU A 467 -2.75 4.68 -19.26
N PHE A 468 -2.92 3.45 -19.73
CA PHE A 468 -2.81 3.12 -21.15
C PHE A 468 -4.03 3.62 -21.95
N GLU A 469 -5.23 3.56 -21.39
CA GLU A 469 -6.45 4.07 -22.04
C GLU A 469 -6.36 5.58 -22.27
N THR A 470 -5.78 6.33 -21.34
CA THR A 470 -5.56 7.79 -21.46
C THR A 470 -4.75 8.19 -22.71
N ILE A 471 -3.92 7.28 -23.24
CA ILE A 471 -3.11 7.47 -24.46
C ILE A 471 -3.84 6.88 -25.70
N GLY A 472 -5.11 6.51 -25.57
CA GLY A 472 -5.92 5.89 -26.63
C GLY A 472 -5.66 4.39 -26.82
N PHE A 473 -5.15 3.69 -25.79
CA PHE A 473 -4.71 2.29 -25.90
C PHE A 473 -5.38 1.38 -24.85
N ASN A 474 -6.19 0.42 -25.29
CA ASN A 474 -6.80 -0.56 -24.39
C ASN A 474 -5.91 -1.81 -24.24
N VAL A 475 -5.35 -2.04 -23.04
CA VAL A 475 -4.38 -3.12 -22.75
C VAL A 475 -5.00 -4.51 -22.84
N ALA A 476 -6.25 -4.65 -22.40
CA ALA A 476 -6.97 -5.92 -22.38
C ALA A 476 -7.11 -6.55 -23.77
N GLN A 477 -7.12 -5.72 -24.83
CA GLN A 477 -7.23 -6.19 -26.21
C GLN A 477 -5.89 -6.54 -26.86
N VAL A 478 -4.75 -6.14 -26.29
CA VAL A 478 -3.45 -6.22 -26.98
C VAL A 478 -2.48 -7.24 -26.38
N LYS A 479 -2.67 -7.63 -25.11
CA LYS A 479 -1.85 -8.65 -24.45
C LYS A 479 -1.85 -10.02 -25.19
N GLU A 480 -2.87 -10.30 -26.00
CA GLU A 480 -2.98 -11.51 -26.84
C GLU A 480 -3.25 -11.21 -28.33
N ALA A 481 -3.14 -9.95 -28.78
CA ALA A 481 -3.47 -9.60 -30.17
C ALA A 481 -2.33 -9.91 -31.15
N SER A 482 -2.68 -10.46 -32.31
CA SER A 482 -1.78 -10.48 -33.46
C SER A 482 -1.44 -9.05 -33.92
N PRO A 483 -0.28 -8.81 -34.55
CA PRO A 483 0.12 -7.48 -35.01
C PRO A 483 -0.93 -6.77 -35.88
N VAL A 484 -1.67 -7.52 -36.70
CA VAL A 484 -2.74 -6.99 -37.56
C VAL A 484 -3.93 -6.49 -36.74
N LYS A 485 -4.27 -7.19 -35.66
CA LYS A 485 -5.36 -6.78 -34.76
C LYS A 485 -4.98 -5.52 -33.99
N ALA A 486 -3.75 -5.44 -33.49
CA ALA A 486 -3.22 -4.23 -32.85
C ALA A 486 -3.19 -3.02 -33.81
N PHE A 487 -2.81 -3.21 -35.07
CA PHE A 487 -2.86 -2.17 -36.11
C PHE A 487 -4.27 -1.60 -36.29
N ARG A 488 -5.29 -2.46 -36.44
CA ARG A 488 -6.69 -2.01 -36.63
C ARG A 488 -7.23 -1.19 -35.47
N PHE A 489 -6.73 -1.40 -34.24
CA PHE A 489 -7.12 -0.62 -33.07
C PHE A 489 -6.37 0.71 -32.96
N ARG A 490 -5.08 0.75 -33.32
CA ARG A 490 -4.25 1.97 -33.21
C ARG A 490 -4.39 2.92 -34.40
N PHE A 491 -4.62 2.38 -35.60
CA PHE A 491 -4.64 3.16 -36.83
C PHE A 491 -5.71 4.27 -36.87
N PRO A 492 -6.95 4.08 -36.37
CA PRO A 492 -7.94 5.16 -36.32
C PRO A 492 -7.50 6.35 -35.46
N TRP A 493 -6.85 6.10 -34.32
CA TRP A 493 -6.32 7.16 -33.46
C TRP A 493 -5.13 7.87 -34.10
N LEU A 494 -4.23 7.12 -34.74
CA LEU A 494 -3.14 7.71 -35.53
C LEU A 494 -3.68 8.55 -36.69
N LEU A 495 -4.77 8.12 -37.34
CA LEU A 495 -5.40 8.88 -38.41
C LEU A 495 -5.98 10.21 -37.90
N ALA A 496 -6.51 10.24 -36.68
CA ALA A 496 -6.94 11.48 -36.03
C ALA A 496 -5.75 12.44 -35.81
N THR A 497 -4.61 11.93 -35.33
CA THR A 497 -3.37 12.71 -35.17
C THR A 497 -2.84 13.22 -36.51
N ILE A 498 -2.82 12.37 -37.56
CA ILE A 498 -2.41 12.77 -38.91
C ILE A 498 -3.33 13.89 -39.44
N THR A 499 -4.64 13.77 -39.22
CA THR A 499 -5.62 14.77 -39.65
C THR A 499 -5.39 16.10 -38.95
N SER A 500 -5.16 16.08 -37.62
CA SER A 500 -4.85 17.29 -36.86
C SER A 500 -3.52 17.92 -37.28
N GLY A 501 -2.45 17.14 -37.43
CA GLY A 501 -1.16 17.63 -37.88
C GLY A 501 -1.23 18.25 -39.29
N THR A 502 -2.03 17.66 -40.18
CA THR A 502 -2.29 18.22 -41.51
C THR A 502 -3.05 19.55 -41.41
N LEU A 503 -4.05 19.65 -40.52
CA LEU A 503 -4.76 20.90 -40.28
C LEU A 503 -3.85 21.98 -39.69
N CYS A 504 -2.94 21.62 -38.79
CA CYS A 504 -1.91 22.51 -38.25
C CYS A 504 -0.94 23.01 -39.34
N ALA A 505 -0.58 22.15 -40.31
CA ALA A 505 0.24 22.55 -41.45
C ALA A 505 -0.48 23.56 -42.36
N VAL A 506 -1.76 23.31 -42.69
CA VAL A 506 -2.60 24.26 -43.45
C VAL A 506 -2.80 25.56 -42.68
N LEU A 507 -2.98 25.49 -41.36
CA LEU A 507 -3.10 26.68 -40.54
C LEU A 507 -1.80 27.51 -40.59
N THR A 508 -0.66 26.85 -40.45
CA THR A 508 0.66 27.49 -40.52
C THR A 508 0.89 28.17 -41.86
N SER A 509 0.40 27.58 -42.97
CA SER A 509 0.54 28.19 -44.30
C SER A 509 -0.23 29.51 -44.43
N THR A 510 -1.29 29.74 -43.64
CA THR A 510 -1.99 31.04 -43.63
C THR A 510 -1.12 32.18 -43.05
N PHE A 511 -0.08 31.84 -42.28
CA PHE A 511 0.86 32.77 -41.68
C PHE A 511 2.23 32.82 -42.39
N GLU A 512 2.31 32.36 -43.66
CA GLU A 512 3.53 32.39 -44.47
C GLU A 512 4.19 33.79 -44.52
N LEU A 513 3.39 34.85 -44.63
CA LEU A 513 3.91 36.22 -44.64
C LEU A 513 4.55 36.62 -43.31
N THR A 514 4.01 36.17 -42.18
CA THR A 514 4.57 36.41 -40.84
C THR A 514 5.87 35.62 -40.66
N LEU A 515 5.90 34.37 -41.13
CA LEU A 515 7.11 33.53 -41.14
C LEU A 515 8.21 34.11 -42.02
N ALA A 516 7.85 34.69 -43.18
CA ALA A 516 8.81 35.35 -44.07
C ALA A 516 9.45 36.59 -43.44
N LYS A 517 8.74 37.30 -42.54
CA LYS A 517 9.30 38.42 -41.77
C LYS A 517 10.32 37.96 -40.73
N SER A 518 10.06 36.84 -40.05
CA SER A 518 11.00 36.29 -39.08
C SER A 518 11.00 34.76 -39.10
N ILE A 519 12.04 34.20 -39.72
CA ILE A 519 12.25 32.74 -39.76
C ILE A 519 12.52 32.15 -38.37
N VAL A 520 12.91 33.00 -37.40
CA VAL A 520 13.15 32.60 -36.02
C VAL A 520 11.89 31.98 -35.40
N LEU A 521 10.70 32.43 -35.79
CA LEU A 521 9.43 31.86 -35.33
C LEU A 521 9.31 30.36 -35.67
N ALA A 522 9.80 29.94 -36.83
CA ALA A 522 9.77 28.53 -37.23
C ALA A 522 10.65 27.64 -36.33
N PHE A 523 11.78 28.17 -35.84
CA PHE A 523 12.71 27.40 -35.01
C PHE A 523 12.14 27.06 -33.62
N PHE A 524 11.22 27.90 -33.11
CA PHE A 524 10.60 27.70 -31.81
C PHE A 524 9.22 27.04 -31.89
N MET A 525 8.74 26.73 -33.10
CA MET A 525 7.44 26.09 -33.32
C MET A 525 7.33 24.71 -32.65
N THR A 526 8.36 23.87 -32.76
CA THR A 526 8.37 22.54 -32.14
C THR A 526 8.44 22.62 -30.61
N LEU A 527 9.15 23.62 -30.09
CA LEU A 527 9.26 23.87 -28.65
C LEU A 527 7.91 24.27 -28.06
N ILE A 528 7.22 25.23 -28.66
CA ILE A 528 5.94 25.70 -28.13
C ILE A 528 4.85 24.62 -28.22
N LEU A 529 4.83 23.83 -29.30
CA LEU A 529 3.94 22.66 -29.41
C LEU A 529 4.22 21.66 -28.28
N GLY A 530 5.46 21.24 -28.10
CA GLY A 530 5.82 20.25 -27.07
C GLY A 530 5.49 20.72 -25.64
N LEU A 531 5.66 22.01 -25.34
CA LEU A 531 5.26 22.56 -24.04
C LEU A 531 3.73 22.57 -23.89
N GLY A 532 3.00 22.96 -24.93
CA GLY A 532 1.54 22.93 -24.95
C GLY A 532 0.99 21.52 -24.72
N GLU A 533 1.48 20.53 -25.48
CA GLU A 533 1.10 19.13 -25.32
C GLU A 533 1.37 18.61 -23.90
N SER A 534 2.55 18.93 -23.34
CA SER A 534 2.94 18.49 -21.99
C SER A 534 2.00 19.03 -20.91
N VAL A 535 1.71 20.33 -20.93
CA VAL A 535 0.78 20.96 -19.96
C VAL A 535 -0.64 20.43 -20.16
N SER A 536 -1.06 20.25 -21.41
CA SER A 536 -2.40 19.74 -21.73
C SER A 536 -2.61 18.31 -21.23
N ILE A 537 -1.62 17.42 -21.39
CA ILE A 537 -1.65 16.07 -20.82
C ILE A 537 -1.71 16.11 -19.30
N GLN A 538 -0.88 16.95 -18.65
CA GLN A 538 -0.90 17.07 -17.18
C GLN A 538 -2.26 17.51 -16.65
N SER A 539 -2.81 18.58 -17.23
CA SER A 539 -4.16 19.07 -16.94
C SER A 539 -5.23 18.02 -17.19
N MET A 540 -5.14 17.31 -18.31
CA MET A 540 -6.06 16.23 -18.67
C MET A 540 -6.00 15.07 -17.69
N THR A 541 -4.81 14.61 -17.28
CA THR A 541 -4.65 13.52 -16.31
C THR A 541 -5.27 13.91 -14.96
N VAL A 542 -5.00 15.11 -14.48
CA VAL A 542 -5.59 15.62 -13.22
C VAL A 542 -7.11 15.74 -13.35
N ALA A 543 -7.62 16.24 -14.47
CA ALA A 543 -9.05 16.34 -14.75
C ALA A 543 -9.74 14.97 -14.75
N ILE A 544 -9.17 13.99 -15.47
CA ILE A 544 -9.68 12.62 -15.53
C ILE A 544 -9.70 12.00 -14.12
N GLN A 545 -8.64 12.16 -13.34
CA GLN A 545 -8.59 11.68 -11.95
C GLN A 545 -9.65 12.35 -11.06
N ALA A 546 -9.79 13.68 -11.16
CA ALA A 546 -10.75 14.42 -10.34
C ALA A 546 -12.23 14.11 -10.69
N LEU A 547 -12.51 13.81 -11.96
CA LEU A 547 -13.82 13.38 -12.45
C LEU A 547 -14.19 11.96 -11.96
N ARG A 548 -13.24 11.14 -11.50
CA ARG A 548 -13.54 9.85 -10.86
C ARG A 548 -14.16 10.01 -9.48
N SER A 549 -13.68 10.98 -8.71
CA SER A 549 -14.04 11.15 -7.30
C SER A 549 -15.20 12.12 -7.08
N THR A 550 -15.52 12.93 -8.10
CA THR A 550 -16.42 14.09 -7.98
C THR A 550 -17.39 14.18 -9.17
N LYS A 551 -18.69 14.40 -8.91
CA LYS A 551 -19.65 14.71 -9.99
C LYS A 551 -19.31 16.08 -10.58
N PRO A 552 -19.08 16.21 -11.90
CA PRO A 552 -18.78 17.50 -12.50
C PRO A 552 -20.00 18.41 -12.37
N THR A 553 -19.82 19.48 -11.60
CA THR A 553 -20.76 20.59 -11.52
C THR A 553 -20.09 21.82 -12.09
N LEU A 554 -20.88 22.80 -12.56
CA LEU A 554 -20.33 24.04 -13.09
C LEU A 554 -19.43 24.75 -12.06
N ARG A 555 -19.79 24.71 -10.77
CA ARG A 555 -18.97 25.26 -9.68
C ARG A 555 -17.63 24.54 -9.54
N TRP A 556 -17.64 23.21 -9.63
CA TRP A 556 -16.40 22.42 -9.62
C TRP A 556 -15.51 22.78 -10.82
N TYR A 557 -16.09 22.89 -12.02
CA TYR A 557 -15.35 23.24 -13.23
C TYR A 557 -14.70 24.62 -13.12
N LEU A 558 -15.44 25.66 -12.71
CA LEU A 558 -14.84 27.00 -12.51
C LEU A 558 -13.75 26.99 -11.42
N GLY A 559 -13.94 26.21 -10.35
CA GLY A 559 -12.93 26.07 -9.29
C GLY A 559 -11.65 25.38 -9.77
N ALA A 560 -11.79 24.29 -10.52
CA ALA A 560 -10.68 23.57 -11.13
C ALA A 560 -9.95 24.46 -12.16
N LEU A 561 -10.71 25.08 -13.07
CA LEU A 561 -10.17 25.99 -14.09
C LEU A 561 -9.40 27.15 -13.47
N ARG A 562 -9.90 27.77 -12.40
CA ARG A 562 -9.21 28.88 -11.73
C ARG A 562 -7.86 28.43 -11.14
N ARG A 563 -7.84 27.28 -10.45
CA ARG A 563 -6.61 26.74 -9.85
C ARG A 563 -5.58 26.39 -10.93
N GLU A 564 -6.04 25.78 -12.00
CA GLU A 564 -5.17 25.29 -13.05
C GLU A 564 -4.69 26.42 -13.97
N ALA A 565 -5.55 27.37 -14.31
CA ALA A 565 -5.17 28.58 -15.05
C ALA A 565 -4.14 29.42 -14.30
N LEU A 566 -4.21 29.50 -12.97
CA LEU A 566 -3.17 30.17 -12.17
C LEU A 566 -1.83 29.45 -12.28
N THR A 567 -1.85 28.11 -12.24
CA THR A 567 -0.64 27.28 -12.39
C THR A 567 -0.05 27.44 -13.79
N ALA A 568 -0.88 27.39 -14.83
CA ALA A 568 -0.48 27.59 -16.22
C ALA A 568 0.04 29.01 -16.50
N LEU A 569 -0.51 30.04 -15.83
CA LEU A 569 0.00 31.40 -15.94
C LEU A 569 1.42 31.53 -15.36
N LEU A 570 1.67 30.94 -14.19
CA LEU A 570 2.99 30.96 -13.56
C LEU A 570 4.02 30.20 -14.41
N LEU A 571 3.65 29.01 -14.89
CA LEU A 571 4.51 28.21 -15.76
C LEU A 571 4.77 28.91 -17.10
N GLY A 572 3.72 29.48 -17.70
CA GLY A 572 3.79 30.24 -18.94
C GLY A 572 4.65 31.50 -18.84
N ALA A 573 4.53 32.25 -17.75
CA ALA A 573 5.37 33.41 -17.49
C ALA A 573 6.84 33.01 -17.31
N GLY A 574 7.11 31.94 -16.54
CA GLY A 574 8.47 31.43 -16.33
C GLY A 574 9.12 30.94 -17.62
N CYS A 575 8.48 30.00 -18.32
CA CYS A 575 8.97 29.45 -19.58
C CYS A 575 9.07 30.54 -20.68
N GLY A 576 8.05 31.39 -20.78
CA GLY A 576 8.02 32.49 -21.75
C GLY A 576 9.14 33.49 -21.54
N LEU A 577 9.43 33.87 -20.29
CA LEU A 577 10.52 34.78 -19.96
C LEU A 577 11.89 34.18 -20.31
N ILE A 578 12.10 32.89 -19.98
CA ILE A 578 13.35 32.19 -20.29
C ILE A 578 13.56 32.12 -21.80
N VAL A 579 12.55 31.72 -22.57
CA VAL A 579 12.67 31.60 -24.02
C VAL A 579 12.82 32.98 -24.67
N ALA A 580 12.08 33.99 -24.22
CA ALA A 580 12.25 35.37 -24.70
C ALA A 580 13.68 35.86 -24.45
N LEU A 581 14.25 35.61 -23.27
CA LEU A 581 15.63 35.98 -22.95
C LEU A 581 16.63 35.27 -23.87
N ILE A 582 16.45 33.97 -24.13
CA ILE A 582 17.28 33.20 -25.06
C ILE A 582 17.21 33.79 -26.47
N VAL A 583 16.01 34.06 -26.98
CA VAL A 583 15.81 34.64 -28.31
C VAL A 583 16.44 36.03 -28.39
N TRP A 584 16.26 36.87 -27.37
CA TRP A 584 16.82 38.21 -27.33
C TRP A 584 18.34 38.19 -27.30
N LEU A 585 18.96 37.34 -26.47
CA LEU A 585 20.41 37.21 -26.39
C LEU A 585 21.02 36.62 -27.66
N TRP A 586 20.32 35.70 -28.33
CA TRP A 586 20.85 35.02 -29.50
C TRP A 586 20.64 35.80 -30.80
N ARG A 587 19.46 36.37 -31.01
CA ARG A 587 19.06 37.03 -32.27
C ARG A 587 19.05 38.56 -32.19
N GLY A 588 19.05 39.15 -30.99
CA GLY A 588 19.03 40.61 -30.80
C GLY A 588 17.69 41.28 -31.09
N GLU A 589 16.67 40.53 -31.54
CA GLU A 589 15.36 41.07 -31.94
C GLU A 589 14.39 41.05 -30.76
N GLY A 590 14.30 42.17 -30.02
CA GLY A 590 13.45 42.28 -28.82
C GLY A 590 11.96 42.06 -29.06
N LEU A 591 11.42 42.52 -30.20
CA LEU A 591 10.01 42.34 -30.55
C LEU A 591 9.66 40.87 -30.85
N VAL A 592 10.55 40.15 -31.54
CA VAL A 592 10.38 38.71 -31.82
C VAL A 592 10.51 37.90 -30.52
N ALA A 593 11.47 38.25 -29.66
CA ALA A 593 11.62 37.64 -28.33
C ALA A 593 10.36 37.82 -27.47
N ALA A 594 9.83 39.04 -27.39
CA ALA A 594 8.62 39.35 -26.63
C ALA A 594 7.38 38.64 -27.22
N SER A 595 7.28 38.56 -28.55
CA SER A 595 6.23 37.80 -29.23
C SER A 595 6.29 36.32 -28.86
N ILE A 596 7.45 35.67 -28.99
CA ILE A 596 7.60 34.25 -28.66
C ILE A 596 7.29 33.98 -27.19
N GLY A 597 7.84 34.78 -26.27
CA GLY A 597 7.60 34.63 -24.83
C GLY A 597 6.13 34.83 -24.44
N GLY A 598 5.49 35.88 -24.98
CA GLY A 598 4.07 36.15 -24.75
C GLY A 598 3.16 35.06 -25.32
N SER A 599 3.49 34.54 -26.49
CA SER A 599 2.76 33.43 -27.11
C SER A 599 2.88 32.15 -26.31
N ILE A 600 4.04 31.84 -25.71
CA ILE A 600 4.20 30.67 -24.83
C ILE A 600 3.24 30.77 -23.64
N ALA A 601 3.17 31.92 -22.98
CA ALA A 601 2.25 32.09 -21.85
C ALA A 601 0.78 31.88 -22.25
N LEU A 602 0.38 32.41 -23.41
CA LEU A 602 -0.98 32.25 -23.92
C LEU A 602 -1.27 30.80 -24.35
N ALA A 603 -0.31 30.16 -25.01
CA ALA A 603 -0.40 28.76 -25.42
C ALA A 603 -0.58 27.82 -24.21
N LEU A 604 0.22 27.98 -23.15
CA LEU A 604 0.11 27.13 -21.95
C LEU A 604 -1.21 27.32 -21.21
N LEU A 605 -1.71 28.56 -21.15
CA LEU A 605 -3.06 28.82 -20.61
C LEU A 605 -4.13 28.07 -21.41
N THR A 606 -4.06 28.11 -22.74
CA THR A 606 -5.06 27.45 -23.60
C THR A 606 -4.94 25.94 -23.61
N ALA A 607 -3.72 25.41 -23.48
CA ALA A 607 -3.43 23.99 -23.29
C ALA A 607 -4.06 23.47 -22.00
N CYS A 608 -3.91 24.20 -20.89
CA CYS A 608 -4.54 23.88 -19.60
C CYS A 608 -6.07 23.89 -19.70
N VAL A 609 -6.65 24.94 -20.30
CA VAL A 609 -8.11 25.02 -20.52
C VAL A 609 -8.58 23.82 -21.32
N THR A 610 -7.89 23.49 -22.42
CA THR A 610 -8.27 22.38 -23.30
C THR A 610 -8.13 21.03 -22.58
N GLY A 611 -7.05 20.82 -21.84
CA GLY A 611 -6.80 19.63 -21.02
C GLY A 611 -7.88 19.41 -19.95
N LEU A 612 -8.41 20.47 -19.34
CA LEU A 612 -9.50 20.35 -18.37
C LEU A 612 -10.88 20.23 -19.05
N SER A 613 -11.13 21.02 -20.10
CA SER A 613 -12.44 21.14 -20.75
C SER A 613 -12.82 19.88 -21.53
N VAL A 614 -11.88 19.24 -22.23
CA VAL A 614 -12.19 18.09 -23.10
C VAL A 614 -12.70 16.89 -22.30
N PRO A 615 -12.03 16.41 -21.23
CA PRO A 615 -12.56 15.34 -20.39
C PRO A 615 -13.88 15.69 -19.73
N ALA A 616 -14.04 16.93 -19.24
CA ALA A 616 -15.26 17.39 -18.60
C ALA A 616 -16.45 17.44 -19.59
N LEU A 617 -16.21 17.87 -20.83
CA LEU A 617 -17.21 17.91 -21.89
C LEU A 617 -17.60 16.50 -22.35
N LEU A 618 -16.62 15.62 -22.58
CA LEU A 618 -16.89 14.21 -22.92
C LEU A 618 -17.74 13.54 -21.84
N HIS A 619 -17.40 13.76 -20.57
CA HIS A 619 -18.19 13.27 -19.44
C HIS A 619 -19.62 13.86 -19.43
N ALA A 620 -19.78 15.16 -19.68
CA ALA A 620 -21.09 15.80 -19.75
C ALA A 620 -21.96 15.25 -20.89
N LEU A 621 -21.35 14.87 -22.02
CA LEU A 621 -21.99 14.23 -23.16
C LEU A 621 -22.21 12.71 -22.98
N ARG A 622 -21.85 12.14 -21.81
CA ARG A 622 -21.89 10.71 -21.51
C ARG A 622 -21.05 9.84 -22.46
N LEU A 623 -20.03 10.43 -23.07
CA LEU A 623 -19.00 9.72 -23.82
C LEU A 623 -17.90 9.29 -22.85
N ASP A 624 -17.29 8.13 -23.08
CA ASP A 624 -16.21 7.63 -22.23
C ASP A 624 -14.97 8.54 -22.38
N PRO A 625 -14.62 9.34 -21.35
CA PRO A 625 -13.50 10.28 -21.45
C PRO A 625 -12.17 9.54 -21.57
N LYS A 626 -12.07 8.30 -21.07
CA LYS A 626 -10.81 7.57 -20.99
C LYS A 626 -10.24 7.26 -22.37
N ILE A 627 -11.10 6.92 -23.33
CA ILE A 627 -10.69 6.40 -24.63
C ILE A 627 -10.37 7.54 -25.63
N ALA A 628 -11.12 8.65 -25.57
CA ALA A 628 -11.08 9.69 -26.59
C ALA A 628 -10.40 10.99 -26.14
N ALA A 629 -10.23 11.23 -24.84
CA ALA A 629 -9.73 12.52 -24.35
C ALA A 629 -8.31 12.81 -24.85
N GLY A 630 -7.39 11.84 -24.84
CA GLY A 630 -5.98 12.06 -25.20
C GLY A 630 -5.78 12.67 -26.60
N PRO A 631 -6.07 11.92 -27.68
CA PRO A 631 -5.84 12.40 -29.04
C PRO A 631 -6.64 13.66 -29.40
N ILE A 632 -7.87 13.81 -28.89
CA ILE A 632 -8.70 14.98 -29.17
C ILE A 632 -8.15 16.22 -28.46
N THR A 633 -7.75 16.07 -27.20
CA THR A 633 -7.16 17.15 -26.39
C THR A 633 -5.87 17.65 -27.02
N LEU A 634 -4.98 16.74 -27.44
CA LEU A 634 -3.73 17.08 -28.11
C LEU A 634 -4.00 17.80 -29.44
N ALA A 635 -4.89 17.25 -30.28
CA ALA A 635 -5.23 17.86 -31.56
C ALA A 635 -5.76 19.30 -31.43
N LEU A 636 -6.62 19.55 -30.44
CA LEU A 636 -7.13 20.91 -30.17
C LEU A 636 -6.04 21.81 -29.59
N THR A 637 -5.17 21.26 -28.74
CA THR A 637 -4.06 22.00 -28.13
C THR A 637 -3.10 22.50 -29.20
N ASP A 638 -2.74 21.67 -30.19
CA ASP A 638 -1.84 22.07 -31.28
C ASP A 638 -2.43 23.21 -32.11
N ILE A 639 -3.70 23.08 -32.49
CA ILE A 639 -4.41 24.09 -33.28
C ILE A 639 -4.45 25.43 -32.54
N PHE A 640 -4.85 25.42 -31.25
CA PHE A 640 -4.90 26.64 -30.46
C PHE A 640 -3.51 27.23 -30.22
N THR A 641 -2.53 26.39 -29.94
CA THR A 641 -1.14 26.81 -29.73
C THR A 641 -0.61 27.56 -30.96
N LEU A 642 -0.78 27.01 -32.16
CA LEU A 642 -0.36 27.68 -33.39
C LEU A 642 -1.16 28.95 -33.69
N LEU A 643 -2.47 28.95 -33.44
CA LEU A 643 -3.31 30.14 -33.61
C LEU A 643 -2.83 31.30 -32.72
N PHE A 644 -2.54 31.03 -31.45
CA PHE A 644 -2.07 32.07 -30.53
C PHE A 644 -0.60 32.43 -30.77
N TYR A 645 0.22 31.47 -31.18
CA TYR A 645 1.60 31.70 -31.55
C TYR A 645 1.73 32.66 -32.73
N PHE A 646 1.14 32.28 -33.87
CA PHE A 646 1.22 33.09 -35.07
C PHE A 646 0.29 34.31 -35.02
N GLY A 647 -0.84 34.24 -34.32
CA GLY A 647 -1.74 35.38 -34.15
C GLY A 647 -1.09 36.53 -33.39
N LEU A 648 -0.36 36.23 -32.30
CA LEU A 648 0.36 37.26 -31.56
C LEU A 648 1.57 37.78 -32.34
N ALA A 649 2.29 36.90 -33.04
CA ALA A 649 3.40 37.30 -33.92
C ALA A 649 2.93 38.20 -35.07
N TRP A 650 1.81 37.87 -35.70
CA TRP A 650 1.21 38.69 -36.76
C TRP A 650 0.74 40.06 -36.26
N TRP A 651 0.28 40.14 -35.00
CA TRP A 651 -0.13 41.41 -34.40
C TRP A 651 1.07 42.30 -34.03
N LEU A 652 2.20 41.71 -33.62
CA LEU A 652 3.38 42.44 -33.15
C LEU A 652 4.42 42.75 -34.24
N LEU A 653 4.49 41.97 -35.34
CA LEU A 653 5.50 42.04 -36.41
C LEU A 653 4.90 42.44 -37.76
#